data_AF-A0A0E0M5A5-F1
#
_entry.id   AF-A0A0E0M5A5-F1
#
_cell.length_a   1.000
_cell.length_b   1.000
_cell.length_c   1.000
_cell.angle_alpha   90.00
_cell.angle_beta   90.00
_cell.angle_gamma   90.00
#
_symmetry.space_group_name_H-M   'P 1'
#
loop_
_entity.id
_entity.type
_entity.pdbx_description
1 polymer ?
#
loop_
_entity_poly.entity_id
_entity_poly.type
_entity_poly.pdbx_seq_one_letter_code
_entity_poly.pdbx_strand_id
1 'polypeptide(L)'
;MASSLLLTILPEELVVEILIRLHDLADLARAASACKALRRLITSRAFLARLHALHAKPLLGLLQLERDRCRFLPAATATAAAVARASDFAFSFLPDHGAAAAWRLRDVRHGLALLSSPARGECGGRAFFPDVVVCDPLRRRHVRVPPIPDDLTAAVRRIAVEHFDYLLASAGRDGSSFRVVCRPKLPKQCDVTVFVFSSGSAFWRSAVLDACAATEKLFLPQSVHGYVYWRTHSSGRLLMLDTRDMDFFFVNIQPNNGLVPSQVIGEAEEVGRLAVFNIIFDVSGHKVELHSKAIRGGADEQWRHDRTVPLLPGYKWRIIKIAEGYLLLQGIEGHNSSWFIPGIQLQHFTLDLKTFKLERLCASTSRGQASRHHYRFQAYDNKLVVEILIRLDDLADLARAASACRTLRRLITSRAFLRRVHALHPRPLLGLLHLENHGCHCHFLPAEPPHPSAATAAAVARASGSDFAFSFSFLPGGPGGWRLRDVRHGLAVLSTRHAVTDGCFFFPDIVVCNPLRRRYVRIPPISDDLAAPIRNLGVGVKDFDYLVAPSGREGLSFRVICRPQLPMGCDVTVFVFNSGTVIWRTATLDACPATTQLVSPQYVHGYVYWRLTRSTSRLLLLDTRDMDFFFVHFKPMSVRWQAIGEAGEVGRLAVFNIAHTHHKVELLSKAIRGSADEQWRHDKTIPLLPGYKWRIVKLAEGYLLLEGRILGDGSSQFTSGDQLQYFTLDINTFKLERLCASTSQGINYHHQFELYRCFPPPLSFSRLEALGEPGQTATVKACSTQSAPAAATAAGMSAASAPAPRRWEGVDQALERMVLRACLDQAPERRRVRDAFKDVQLSIDHCLFKGQYSDIGTKESYEKNSRGVEIFSKCWYPENHRIKAIVCLCHGYGDTCIARKIASAGYGVFALDYPGFGLSEGLHGFIPSFDTLVDDVAEHFTRVKENPEHRGLPSFLFGQSMGGAVALKIHFKQPNEWDGAILVAPMCKMMWFRLGLFSKLFPKEKLVPQKDLAELAFKEKKKQEQCSYNVIGYKDKPRLRTALEMLRTTKEIESCLEEVSLPIIILHGEGDLVTDPAVSKALYDKAKSSDKTLRLYKDAYHAILEGEPDEAIFQVLDDIISWLDQHSTKKVPSS
;
A
#
# COMPACT_ATOMS: atom_id res chain seq x y z
N MET A 1 -9.23 11.24 36.81
CA MET A 1 -8.71 12.04 37.96
C MET A 1 -7.21 11.89 38.21
N ALA A 2 -6.51 10.84 37.74
CA ALA A 2 -5.04 10.74 37.87
C ALA A 2 -4.20 11.65 36.93
N SER A 3 -4.81 12.26 35.89
CA SER A 3 -4.09 13.11 34.94
C SER A 3 -3.66 14.47 35.49
N SER A 4 -4.19 14.90 36.65
CA SER A 4 -3.79 16.17 37.26
C SER A 4 -2.59 16.06 38.20
N LEU A 5 -2.20 14.85 38.63
CA LEU A 5 -1.07 14.63 39.55
C LEU A 5 0.30 14.61 38.84
N LEU A 6 0.32 14.26 37.55
CA LEU A 6 1.56 14.13 36.76
C LEU A 6 2.14 15.50 36.37
N LEU A 7 1.27 16.50 36.19
CA LEU A 7 1.66 17.89 35.85
C LEU A 7 2.22 18.68 37.05
N THR A 8 2.14 18.13 38.26
CA THR A 8 2.71 18.73 39.48
C THR A 8 4.06 18.14 39.88
N ILE A 9 4.50 17.04 39.24
CA ILE A 9 5.71 16.29 39.64
C ILE A 9 6.84 16.39 38.59
N LEU A 10 6.52 16.57 37.30
CA LEU A 10 7.52 16.64 36.22
C LEU A 10 7.68 18.07 35.65
N PRO A 11 8.91 18.50 35.34
CA PRO A 11 9.16 19.74 34.60
C PRO A 11 8.51 19.72 33.20
N GLU A 12 7.98 20.87 32.76
CA GLU A 12 7.25 21.04 31.49
C GLU A 12 8.03 20.58 30.25
N GLU A 13 9.36 20.71 30.25
CA GLU A 13 10.23 20.32 29.14
C GLU A 13 10.31 18.81 28.87
N LEU A 14 10.22 17.97 29.91
CA LEU A 14 10.21 16.51 29.76
C LEU A 14 8.87 15.99 29.23
N VAL A 15 7.76 16.67 29.56
CA VAL A 15 6.43 16.38 29.04
C VAL A 15 6.33 16.66 27.54
N VAL A 16 7.04 17.69 27.05
CA VAL A 16 7.13 18.04 25.63
C VAL A 16 7.85 16.95 24.82
N GLU A 17 8.98 16.42 25.30
CA GLU A 17 9.74 15.35 24.60
C GLU A 17 8.95 14.05 24.46
N ILE A 18 8.21 13.67 25.50
CA ILE A 18 7.41 12.45 25.52
C ILE A 18 6.25 12.54 24.49
N LEU A 19 5.64 13.71 24.34
CA LEU A 19 4.48 13.92 23.47
C LEU A 19 4.84 14.11 21.98
N ILE A 20 6.01 14.65 21.64
CA ILE A 20 6.48 14.82 20.24
C ILE A 20 6.86 13.49 19.60
N ARG A 21 7.30 12.51 20.40
CA ARG A 21 7.74 11.19 19.93
C ARG A 21 6.58 10.18 19.79
N LEU A 22 5.34 10.63 19.95
CA LEU A 22 4.14 9.81 19.74
C LEU A 22 3.93 9.51 18.26
N HIS A 23 3.85 8.22 17.91
CA HIS A 23 3.95 7.77 16.52
C HIS A 23 2.70 8.04 15.65
N ASP A 24 1.56 8.42 16.25
CA ASP A 24 0.30 8.72 15.54
C ASP A 24 -0.37 10.02 16.05
N LEU A 25 -0.86 10.88 15.16
CA LEU A 25 -1.21 12.30 15.43
C LEU A 25 -2.59 12.51 16.04
N ALA A 26 -3.38 11.49 16.31
CA ALA A 26 -4.52 11.69 17.21
C ALA A 26 -4.46 11.06 18.57
N ASP A 27 -3.35 10.43 18.88
CA ASP A 27 -2.92 10.24 20.24
C ASP A 27 -2.70 11.61 20.89
N LEU A 28 -2.15 12.53 20.09
CA LEU A 28 -2.10 13.96 20.37
C LEU A 28 -3.47 14.62 20.48
N ALA A 29 -4.43 14.28 19.62
CA ALA A 29 -5.78 14.86 19.68
C ALA A 29 -6.58 14.36 20.88
N ARG A 30 -6.35 13.12 21.32
CA ARG A 30 -6.90 12.54 22.54
C ARG A 30 -6.25 13.15 23.79
N ALA A 31 -4.92 13.35 23.78
CA ALA A 31 -4.22 14.08 24.84
C ALA A 31 -4.66 15.56 24.95
N ALA A 32 -4.91 16.22 23.80
CA ALA A 32 -5.48 17.57 23.74
C ALA A 32 -6.96 17.63 24.18
N SER A 33 -7.68 16.50 24.12
CA SER A 33 -9.06 16.37 24.57
C SER A 33 -9.15 16.11 26.08
N ALA A 34 -8.11 15.54 26.70
CA ALA A 34 -8.09 15.10 28.10
C ALA A 34 -7.88 16.23 29.14
N CYS A 35 -7.10 17.29 28.85
CA CYS A 35 -6.95 18.43 29.77
C CYS A 35 -6.50 19.73 29.09
N LYS A 36 -6.85 20.90 29.69
CA LYS A 36 -6.60 22.24 29.13
C LYS A 36 -5.11 22.61 29.04
N ALA A 37 -4.27 22.11 29.95
CA ALA A 37 -2.83 22.36 29.96
C ALA A 37 -2.10 21.61 28.82
N LEU A 38 -2.42 20.33 28.62
CA LEU A 38 -1.92 19.53 27.50
C LEU A 38 -2.41 20.07 26.14
N ARG A 39 -3.66 20.57 26.09
CA ARG A 39 -4.17 21.30 24.91
C ARG A 39 -3.33 22.53 24.61
N ARG A 40 -2.98 23.36 25.61
CA ARG A 40 -2.11 24.53 25.43
C ARG A 40 -0.71 24.14 24.95
N LEU A 41 -0.15 23.06 25.47
CA LEU A 41 1.19 22.57 25.13
C LEU A 41 1.25 21.98 23.70
N ILE A 42 0.30 21.14 23.31
CA ILE A 42 0.21 20.52 21.98
C ILE A 42 -0.13 21.54 20.88
N THR A 43 -0.88 22.58 21.22
CA THR A 43 -1.19 23.70 20.30
C THR A 43 -0.11 24.78 20.28
N SER A 44 0.96 24.64 21.07
CA SER A 44 2.04 25.61 21.12
C SER A 44 2.91 25.57 19.86
N ARG A 45 3.42 26.73 19.45
CA ARG A 45 4.21 26.88 18.22
C ARG A 45 5.51 26.06 18.25
N ALA A 46 6.18 26.02 19.39
CA ALA A 46 7.43 25.27 19.58
C ALA A 46 7.20 23.74 19.47
N PHE A 47 6.07 23.25 19.98
CA PHE A 47 5.70 21.84 19.90
C PHE A 47 5.34 21.41 18.46
N LEU A 48 4.49 22.18 17.77
CA LEU A 48 4.05 21.89 16.40
C LEU A 48 5.21 21.96 15.39
N ALA A 49 6.15 22.89 15.56
CA ALA A 49 7.33 22.97 14.71
C ALA A 49 8.19 21.68 14.79
N ARG A 50 8.36 21.15 16.00
CA ARG A 50 9.13 19.92 16.25
C ARG A 50 8.37 18.65 15.81
N LEU A 51 7.05 18.63 15.94
CA LEU A 51 6.18 17.53 15.46
C LEU A 51 6.17 17.44 13.92
N HIS A 52 6.08 18.57 13.21
CA HIS A 52 6.09 18.63 11.74
C HIS A 52 7.46 18.35 11.13
N ALA A 53 8.55 18.53 11.88
CA ALA A 53 9.86 18.04 11.48
C ALA A 53 9.93 16.50 11.42
N LEU A 54 8.98 15.81 12.06
CA LEU A 54 8.97 14.36 12.24
C LEU A 54 7.76 13.64 11.55
N HIS A 55 6.70 14.36 11.12
CA HIS A 55 5.46 13.78 10.53
C HIS A 55 4.84 14.59 9.35
N ALA A 56 4.14 13.92 8.40
CA ALA A 56 3.57 14.51 7.17
C ALA A 56 2.15 15.09 7.31
N LYS A 57 1.84 16.18 6.57
CA LYS A 57 0.54 16.87 6.55
C LYS A 57 -0.44 16.22 5.55
N PRO A 58 -1.71 16.03 5.89
CA PRO A 58 -2.68 15.33 5.06
C PRO A 58 -3.90 16.17 4.63
N LEU A 59 -4.77 15.59 3.79
CA LEU A 59 -5.74 16.34 2.99
C LEU A 59 -7.22 16.14 3.40
N LEU A 60 -8.00 17.22 3.47
CA LEU A 60 -9.38 17.20 3.98
C LEU A 60 -10.51 17.40 2.95
N GLY A 61 -10.30 18.09 1.82
CA GLY A 61 -11.36 18.30 0.82
C GLY A 61 -11.11 19.44 -0.17
N LEU A 62 -12.12 19.76 -1.00
CA LEU A 62 -12.07 20.81 -2.04
C LEU A 62 -13.08 21.91 -1.80
N LEU A 63 -12.71 23.13 -2.16
CA LEU A 63 -13.63 24.25 -2.31
C LEU A 63 -13.93 24.47 -3.79
N GLN A 64 -15.18 24.24 -4.19
CA GLN A 64 -15.72 24.46 -5.53
C GLN A 64 -16.45 25.81 -5.59
N LEU A 65 -16.15 26.62 -6.60
CA LEU A 65 -16.79 27.92 -6.84
C LEU A 65 -17.87 27.82 -7.94
N GLU A 66 -19.09 28.25 -7.64
CA GLU A 66 -20.23 28.26 -8.57
C GLU A 66 -20.84 29.65 -8.69
N ARG A 67 -20.59 30.32 -9.83
CA ARG A 67 -21.04 31.66 -10.28
C ARG A 67 -20.91 32.82 -9.27
N ASP A 68 -21.34 32.69 -8.01
CA ASP A 68 -21.12 33.61 -6.88
C ASP A 68 -21.12 32.93 -5.48
N ARG A 69 -21.14 31.58 -5.37
CA ARG A 69 -21.14 30.84 -4.10
C ARG A 69 -20.04 29.80 -4.03
N CYS A 70 -19.51 29.55 -2.82
CA CYS A 70 -18.50 28.53 -2.57
C CYS A 70 -19.11 27.31 -1.87
N ARG A 71 -18.74 26.11 -2.31
CA ARG A 71 -19.20 24.83 -1.77
C ARG A 71 -18.01 23.94 -1.40
N PHE A 72 -18.01 23.40 -0.19
CA PHE A 72 -17.00 22.42 0.23
C PHE A 72 -17.42 20.99 -0.12
N LEU A 73 -16.50 20.27 -0.74
CA LEU A 73 -16.60 18.88 -1.09
C LEU A 73 -15.58 18.11 -0.23
N PRO A 74 -15.99 17.52 0.91
CA PRO A 74 -15.05 16.81 1.76
C PRO A 74 -14.45 15.59 1.08
N ALA A 75 -13.20 15.28 1.42
CA ALA A 75 -12.59 14.01 1.06
C ALA A 75 -13.43 12.85 1.62
N ALA A 76 -13.42 11.71 0.93
CA ALA A 76 -14.08 10.49 1.36
C ALA A 76 -13.37 9.80 2.57
N THR A 77 -12.87 10.57 3.55
CA THR A 77 -12.25 10.09 4.80
C THR A 77 -13.08 10.50 6.02
N ALA A 78 -12.99 9.72 7.10
CA ALA A 78 -13.70 10.04 8.35
C ALA A 78 -13.23 11.38 8.95
N THR A 79 -11.94 11.70 8.81
CA THR A 79 -11.34 12.98 9.21
C THR A 79 -11.96 14.14 8.47
N ALA A 80 -11.97 14.05 7.15
CA ALA A 80 -12.55 15.06 6.27
C ALA A 80 -14.04 15.26 6.49
N ALA A 81 -14.81 14.18 6.62
CA ALA A 81 -16.25 14.27 6.86
C ALA A 81 -16.59 14.88 8.23
N ALA A 82 -15.77 14.64 9.25
CA ALA A 82 -15.91 15.28 10.56
C ALA A 82 -15.57 16.78 10.50
N VAL A 83 -14.50 17.15 9.80
CA VAL A 83 -14.11 18.56 9.61
C VAL A 83 -15.14 19.32 8.78
N ALA A 84 -15.69 18.71 7.72
CA ALA A 84 -16.74 19.30 6.89
C ALA A 84 -17.98 19.72 7.68
N ARG A 85 -18.36 18.91 8.69
CA ARG A 85 -19.49 19.20 9.58
C ARG A 85 -19.17 20.27 10.63
N ALA A 86 -17.89 20.50 10.92
CA ALA A 86 -17.43 21.41 11.97
C ALA A 86 -17.03 22.82 11.44
N SER A 87 -17.01 23.03 10.12
CA SER A 87 -16.44 24.24 9.47
C SER A 87 -17.48 25.08 8.73
N ASP A 88 -17.19 26.36 8.47
CA ASP A 88 -18.01 27.21 7.58
C ASP A 88 -17.26 27.56 6.28
N PHE A 89 -17.58 26.81 5.24
CA PHE A 89 -17.01 26.98 3.90
C PHE A 89 -17.89 27.79 2.94
N ALA A 90 -19.05 28.27 3.42
CA ALA A 90 -19.87 29.22 2.68
C ALA A 90 -19.35 30.66 2.84
N PHE A 91 -18.37 30.86 3.73
CA PHE A 91 -17.78 32.17 4.05
C PHE A 91 -18.82 33.21 4.50
N SER A 92 -19.86 32.74 5.21
CA SER A 92 -20.98 33.59 5.65
C SER A 92 -20.57 34.71 6.60
N PHE A 93 -19.34 34.65 7.13
CA PHE A 93 -18.75 35.62 8.05
C PHE A 93 -18.00 36.78 7.36
N LEU A 94 -17.94 36.81 6.02
CA LEU A 94 -17.34 37.93 5.27
C LEU A 94 -18.33 39.10 5.13
N PRO A 95 -17.85 40.36 5.07
CA PRO A 95 -18.72 41.54 5.00
C PRO A 95 -19.53 41.60 3.70
N ASP A 96 -20.80 41.99 3.79
CA ASP A 96 -21.77 41.93 2.68
C ASP A 96 -21.64 43.12 1.70
N HIS A 97 -21.68 42.86 0.39
CA HIS A 97 -21.38 43.87 -0.65
C HIS A 97 -22.51 44.16 -1.66
N GLY A 98 -23.72 43.67 -1.38
CA GLY A 98 -24.89 43.88 -2.24
C GLY A 98 -24.87 43.03 -3.51
N ALA A 99 -26.04 42.86 -4.14
CA ALA A 99 -26.29 41.83 -5.15
C ALA A 99 -25.39 41.88 -6.41
N ALA A 100 -24.71 43.00 -6.68
CA ALA A 100 -23.86 43.17 -7.85
C ALA A 100 -22.36 42.87 -7.62
N ALA A 101 -21.90 42.76 -6.36
CA ALA A 101 -20.47 42.62 -6.03
C ALA A 101 -20.21 41.49 -5.03
N ALA A 102 -20.42 40.24 -5.47
CA ALA A 102 -20.13 39.07 -4.65
C ALA A 102 -18.61 38.86 -4.46
N TRP A 103 -18.21 38.41 -3.24
CA TRP A 103 -16.84 37.99 -2.96
C TRP A 103 -16.46 36.79 -3.81
N ARG A 104 -15.36 36.93 -4.55
CA ARG A 104 -14.84 35.89 -5.42
C ARG A 104 -13.62 35.27 -4.80
N LEU A 105 -13.66 33.97 -4.51
CA LEU A 105 -12.49 33.22 -4.08
C LEU A 105 -11.37 33.37 -5.14
N ARG A 106 -10.14 33.67 -4.69
CA ARG A 106 -8.93 33.90 -5.50
C ARG A 106 -7.77 32.94 -5.24
N ASP A 107 -7.54 32.47 -4.02
CA ASP A 107 -6.62 31.35 -3.75
C ASP A 107 -6.93 30.60 -2.43
N VAL A 108 -6.35 29.41 -2.18
CA VAL A 108 -6.37 28.72 -0.87
C VAL A 108 -5.07 27.94 -0.67
N ARG A 109 -4.38 28.15 0.47
CA ARG A 109 -3.08 27.55 0.84
C ARG A 109 -2.83 27.57 2.36
N HIS A 110 -2.21 26.51 2.88
CA HIS A 110 -1.94 26.23 4.31
C HIS A 110 -3.19 26.37 5.20
N GLY A 111 -4.33 26.00 4.64
CA GLY A 111 -5.64 26.17 5.26
C GLY A 111 -6.20 27.60 5.36
N LEU A 112 -5.57 28.58 4.70
CA LEU A 112 -6.07 29.94 4.52
C LEU A 112 -6.63 30.15 3.11
N ALA A 113 -7.68 30.97 2.96
CA ALA A 113 -8.36 31.28 1.70
C ALA A 113 -8.27 32.78 1.36
N LEU A 114 -7.84 33.13 0.15
CA LEU A 114 -7.78 34.49 -0.41
C LEU A 114 -9.03 34.77 -1.27
N LEU A 115 -9.70 35.89 -1.09
CA LEU A 115 -10.87 36.34 -1.86
C LEU A 115 -10.71 37.80 -2.32
N SER A 116 -11.42 38.19 -3.38
CA SER A 116 -11.50 39.59 -3.83
C SER A 116 -12.92 40.01 -4.21
N SER A 117 -13.24 41.29 -4.10
CA SER A 117 -14.48 41.88 -4.63
C SER A 117 -14.16 42.94 -5.69
N PRO A 118 -14.97 43.09 -6.77
CA PRO A 118 -14.79 44.19 -7.72
C PRO A 118 -14.77 45.54 -7.00
N ALA A 119 -13.89 46.45 -7.42
CA ALA A 119 -13.81 47.78 -6.83
C ALA A 119 -15.15 48.51 -7.02
N ARG A 120 -15.62 49.21 -5.98
CA ARG A 120 -16.69 50.20 -6.16
C ARG A 120 -16.17 51.25 -7.12
N GLY A 121 -16.75 51.33 -8.32
CA GLY A 121 -16.71 52.58 -9.05
C GLY A 121 -17.58 53.56 -8.28
N GLU A 122 -16.97 54.37 -7.40
CA GLU A 122 -17.59 55.64 -7.07
C GLU A 122 -17.61 56.47 -8.35
N CYS A 123 -18.80 56.97 -8.67
CA CYS A 123 -19.07 57.83 -9.80
C CYS A 123 -17.92 58.83 -10.02
N GLY A 124 -17.25 58.73 -11.16
CA GLY A 124 -16.31 59.76 -11.62
C GLY A 124 -14.81 59.45 -11.46
N GLY A 125 -14.41 58.39 -10.74
CA GLY A 125 -13.02 57.95 -10.69
C GLY A 125 -12.93 56.44 -10.78
N ARG A 126 -12.43 55.89 -11.90
CA ARG A 126 -12.24 54.43 -12.02
C ARG A 126 -11.24 53.96 -10.96
N ALA A 127 -11.73 53.46 -9.82
CA ALA A 127 -10.94 52.69 -8.87
C ALA A 127 -10.34 51.50 -9.63
N PHE A 128 -9.04 51.61 -9.89
CA PHE A 128 -8.40 50.76 -10.88
C PHE A 128 -8.15 49.35 -10.33
N PHE A 129 -8.06 49.17 -9.01
CA PHE A 129 -7.69 47.90 -8.36
C PHE A 129 -8.80 47.34 -7.42
N PRO A 130 -9.13 46.02 -7.47
CA PRO A 130 -10.14 45.37 -6.61
C PRO A 130 -9.76 45.23 -5.13
N ASP A 131 -10.78 45.08 -4.26
CA ASP A 131 -10.62 44.78 -2.83
C ASP A 131 -10.22 43.32 -2.58
N VAL A 132 -9.33 43.05 -1.60
CA VAL A 132 -8.75 41.71 -1.36
C VAL A 132 -8.71 41.34 0.14
N VAL A 133 -9.05 40.08 0.48
CA VAL A 133 -9.04 39.53 1.86
C VAL A 133 -8.44 38.11 1.94
N VAL A 134 -7.85 37.74 3.07
CA VAL A 134 -7.36 36.37 3.39
C VAL A 134 -8.03 35.86 4.68
N CYS A 135 -8.58 34.64 4.70
CA CYS A 135 -9.39 34.11 5.82
C CYS A 135 -9.15 32.63 6.17
N ASP A 136 -9.40 32.25 7.43
CA ASP A 136 -9.39 30.87 7.95
C ASP A 136 -10.85 30.37 8.14
N PRO A 137 -11.31 29.39 7.34
CA PRO A 137 -12.69 28.90 7.37
C PRO A 137 -13.03 27.97 8.57
N LEU A 138 -12.01 27.39 9.23
CA LEU A 138 -12.21 26.58 10.44
C LEU A 138 -12.43 27.48 11.66
N ARG A 139 -11.67 28.58 11.74
CA ARG A 139 -11.76 29.56 12.83
C ARG A 139 -12.73 30.71 12.56
N ARG A 140 -13.25 30.81 11.34
CA ARG A 140 -14.16 31.89 10.86
C ARG A 140 -13.56 33.30 11.05
N ARG A 141 -12.28 33.48 10.68
CA ARG A 141 -11.55 34.76 10.81
C ARG A 141 -11.00 35.25 9.47
N HIS A 142 -10.87 36.57 9.27
CA HIS A 142 -10.32 37.16 8.04
C HIS A 142 -9.42 38.37 8.29
N VAL A 143 -8.59 38.71 7.29
CA VAL A 143 -7.66 39.86 7.25
C VAL A 143 -7.81 40.57 5.90
N ARG A 144 -7.96 41.89 5.88
CA ARG A 144 -8.04 42.71 4.64
C ARG A 144 -6.66 43.17 4.20
N VAL A 145 -6.38 43.10 2.90
CA VAL A 145 -5.11 43.56 2.31
C VAL A 145 -5.25 45.05 1.92
N PRO A 146 -4.30 45.93 2.28
CA PRO A 146 -4.37 47.36 1.95
C PRO A 146 -4.24 47.62 0.44
N PRO A 147 -4.77 48.74 -0.08
CA PRO A 147 -4.66 49.10 -1.50
C PRO A 147 -3.20 49.36 -1.93
N ILE A 148 -2.93 49.26 -3.22
CA ILE A 148 -1.59 49.47 -3.79
C ILE A 148 -1.33 50.99 -3.89
N PRO A 149 -0.20 51.51 -3.36
CA PRO A 149 0.12 52.94 -3.40
C PRO A 149 0.18 53.57 -4.80
N ASP A 150 -0.14 54.87 -4.88
CA ASP A 150 -0.29 55.63 -6.12
C ASP A 150 1.02 55.80 -6.90
N ASP A 151 2.12 56.05 -6.19
CA ASP A 151 3.48 56.18 -6.71
C ASP A 151 3.93 54.92 -7.44
N LEU A 152 3.62 53.74 -6.90
CA LEU A 152 3.92 52.45 -7.53
C LEU A 152 3.03 52.16 -8.75
N THR A 153 1.87 52.81 -8.88
CA THR A 153 0.89 52.54 -9.95
C THR A 153 0.88 53.59 -11.07
N ALA A 154 1.67 54.66 -10.95
CA ALA A 154 1.70 55.80 -11.88
C ALA A 154 1.93 55.40 -13.35
N ALA A 155 2.83 54.44 -13.60
CA ALA A 155 3.13 53.95 -14.96
C ALA A 155 1.98 53.14 -15.59
N VAL A 156 1.13 52.52 -14.77
CA VAL A 156 0.08 51.59 -15.19
C VAL A 156 -1.28 52.29 -15.34
N ARG A 157 -1.54 53.33 -14.54
CA ARG A 157 -2.83 54.04 -14.48
C ARG A 157 -3.24 54.72 -15.79
N ARG A 158 -2.28 55.12 -16.63
CA ARG A 158 -2.54 55.78 -17.92
C ARG A 158 -2.94 54.79 -19.03
N ILE A 159 -2.92 53.49 -18.73
CA ILE A 159 -3.18 52.41 -19.67
C ILE A 159 -4.44 51.66 -19.21
N ALA A 160 -5.32 51.29 -20.14
CA ALA A 160 -6.53 50.55 -19.80
C ALA A 160 -6.21 49.11 -19.36
N VAL A 161 -6.48 48.77 -18.10
CA VAL A 161 -6.32 47.40 -17.56
C VAL A 161 -7.61 46.60 -17.70
N GLU A 162 -7.46 45.39 -18.22
CA GLU A 162 -8.59 44.49 -18.48
C GLU A 162 -9.03 43.70 -17.23
N HIS A 163 -8.10 43.17 -16.43
CA HIS A 163 -8.37 42.44 -15.17
C HIS A 163 -7.09 42.21 -14.32
N PHE A 164 -7.26 41.67 -13.10
CA PHE A 164 -6.17 41.34 -12.16
C PHE A 164 -6.03 39.85 -11.89
N ASP A 165 -4.77 39.41 -11.77
CA ASP A 165 -4.40 38.09 -11.31
C ASP A 165 -3.88 38.15 -9.85
N TYR A 166 -4.34 37.22 -8.99
CA TYR A 166 -4.04 37.18 -7.55
C TYR A 166 -3.52 35.81 -7.10
N LEU A 167 -2.66 35.80 -6.07
CA LEU A 167 -2.08 34.58 -5.50
C LEU A 167 -1.71 34.71 -4.01
N LEU A 168 -1.85 33.62 -3.25
CA LEU A 168 -1.41 33.51 -1.84
C LEU A 168 -0.15 32.63 -1.73
N ALA A 169 0.92 33.16 -1.13
CA ALA A 169 2.20 32.49 -0.93
C ALA A 169 2.60 32.42 0.56
N SER A 170 3.46 31.47 0.96
CA SER A 170 4.00 31.41 2.33
C SER A 170 5.19 32.36 2.50
N ALA A 171 5.30 33.03 3.65
CA ALA A 171 6.40 33.96 3.94
C ALA A 171 7.48 33.40 4.89
N GLY A 172 7.40 32.13 5.31
CA GLY A 172 8.41 31.48 6.19
C GLY A 172 8.20 29.97 6.41
N ARG A 173 9.21 29.27 6.98
CA ARG A 173 9.20 27.80 7.22
C ARG A 173 8.17 27.33 8.25
N ASP A 174 7.70 28.20 9.13
CA ASP A 174 6.76 27.85 10.22
C ASP A 174 5.28 27.99 9.84
N GLY A 175 4.96 28.53 8.65
CA GLY A 175 3.58 28.66 8.14
C GLY A 175 2.69 29.72 8.83
N SER A 176 3.25 30.69 9.57
CA SER A 176 2.51 31.72 10.34
C SER A 176 2.37 33.09 9.65
N SER A 177 3.08 33.32 8.53
CA SER A 177 3.05 34.56 7.75
C SER A 177 2.85 34.25 6.27
N PHE A 178 2.17 35.15 5.54
CA PHE A 178 1.78 34.96 4.14
C PHE A 178 2.17 36.16 3.27
N ARG A 179 2.23 35.96 1.95
CA ARG A 179 2.39 37.03 0.95
C ARG A 179 1.23 36.99 -0.04
N VAL A 180 0.78 38.17 -0.47
CA VAL A 180 -0.26 38.33 -1.50
C VAL A 180 0.39 38.96 -2.72
N VAL A 181 0.24 38.34 -3.87
CA VAL A 181 0.85 38.80 -5.13
C VAL A 181 -0.25 39.20 -6.09
N CYS A 182 -0.11 40.38 -6.71
CA CYS A 182 -1.08 41.01 -7.59
C CYS A 182 -0.42 41.46 -8.89
N ARG A 183 -1.06 41.18 -10.04
CA ARG A 183 -0.59 41.60 -11.35
C ARG A 183 -1.74 42.20 -12.20
N PRO A 184 -1.61 43.45 -12.71
CA PRO A 184 -2.49 43.98 -13.76
C PRO A 184 -2.24 43.34 -15.12
N LYS A 185 -3.29 43.09 -15.89
CA LYS A 185 -3.17 42.70 -17.29
C LYS A 185 -3.30 43.91 -18.22
N LEU A 186 -2.20 44.24 -18.90
CA LEU A 186 -2.03 45.39 -19.80
C LEU A 186 -2.00 44.97 -21.29
N PRO A 187 -2.23 45.90 -22.24
CA PRO A 187 -2.11 45.66 -23.70
C PRO A 187 -0.70 45.21 -24.14
N LYS A 188 -0.60 44.57 -25.32
CA LYS A 188 0.69 44.14 -25.90
C LYS A 188 1.54 45.38 -26.23
N GLN A 189 2.82 45.41 -25.82
CA GLN A 189 3.82 46.51 -25.90
C GLN A 189 4.03 47.34 -24.61
N CYS A 190 3.32 47.08 -23.51
CA CYS A 190 3.58 47.71 -22.21
C CYS A 190 4.45 46.81 -21.31
N ASP A 191 5.23 47.44 -20.42
CA ASP A 191 6.05 46.73 -19.43
C ASP A 191 5.21 45.86 -18.49
N VAL A 192 5.80 44.75 -18.03
CA VAL A 192 5.14 43.86 -17.08
C VAL A 192 5.42 44.34 -15.65
N THR A 193 4.38 44.78 -14.95
CA THR A 193 4.47 45.21 -13.54
C THR A 193 3.82 44.20 -12.60
N VAL A 194 4.48 43.88 -11.47
CA VAL A 194 3.95 43.00 -10.41
C VAL A 194 4.06 43.68 -9.05
N PHE A 195 3.03 43.54 -8.22
CA PHE A 195 2.99 44.03 -6.84
C PHE A 195 2.94 42.87 -5.83
N VAL A 196 3.78 42.93 -4.80
CA VAL A 196 3.84 41.91 -3.74
C VAL A 196 3.65 42.56 -2.38
N PHE A 197 2.65 42.09 -1.63
CA PHE A 197 2.38 42.44 -0.23
C PHE A 197 2.85 41.31 0.68
N SER A 198 3.52 41.63 1.78
CA SER A 198 3.97 40.64 2.77
C SER A 198 3.29 40.89 4.12
N SER A 199 2.61 39.89 4.68
CA SER A 199 1.94 40.02 5.98
C SER A 199 2.92 40.24 7.13
N GLY A 200 4.19 39.83 6.97
CA GLY A 200 5.22 40.02 7.98
C GLY A 200 5.79 41.43 8.02
N SER A 201 5.76 42.16 6.90
CA SER A 201 6.32 43.51 6.79
C SER A 201 5.26 44.60 6.55
N ALA A 202 4.04 44.21 6.18
CA ALA A 202 2.86 45.05 5.99
C ALA A 202 2.99 46.17 4.93
N PHE A 203 3.94 46.07 3.99
CA PHE A 203 4.09 47.02 2.87
C PHE A 203 4.09 46.33 1.50
N TRP A 204 3.82 47.13 0.47
CA TRP A 204 3.87 46.73 -0.94
C TRP A 204 5.26 46.97 -1.52
N ARG A 205 5.67 46.08 -2.44
CA ARG A 205 6.82 46.28 -3.32
C ARG A 205 6.39 46.06 -4.76
N SER A 206 7.00 46.76 -5.71
CA SER A 206 6.81 46.54 -7.15
C SER A 206 8.07 46.02 -7.81
N ALA A 207 7.90 45.22 -8.85
CA ALA A 207 8.94 44.89 -9.81
C ALA A 207 8.41 45.18 -11.22
N VAL A 208 9.27 45.68 -12.11
CA VAL A 208 8.94 46.02 -13.50
C VAL A 208 9.90 45.27 -14.44
N LEU A 209 9.36 44.73 -15.54
CA LEU A 209 10.12 44.10 -16.60
C LEU A 209 9.79 44.76 -17.95
N ASP A 210 10.84 45.19 -18.66
CA ASP A 210 10.80 46.00 -19.88
C ASP A 210 10.09 45.30 -21.07
N ALA A 211 9.27 46.03 -21.82
CA ALA A 211 8.35 45.50 -22.83
C ALA A 211 9.04 44.76 -23.99
N CYS A 212 10.25 45.18 -24.40
CA CYS A 212 11.03 44.54 -25.45
C CYS A 212 11.47 43.10 -25.08
N ALA A 213 11.57 42.79 -23.79
CA ALA A 213 11.89 41.44 -23.31
C ALA A 213 10.64 40.53 -23.19
N ALA A 214 9.44 41.12 -23.17
CA ALA A 214 8.17 40.43 -22.92
C ALA A 214 7.18 40.60 -24.09
N THR A 215 7.52 40.07 -25.26
CA THR A 215 6.64 40.10 -26.44
C THR A 215 5.40 39.18 -26.34
N GLU A 216 5.04 38.66 -25.15
CA GLU A 216 4.12 37.52 -24.96
C GLU A 216 3.00 37.67 -23.91
N LYS A 217 1.92 36.89 -24.05
CA LYS A 217 0.75 36.87 -23.15
C LYS A 217 1.02 35.99 -21.90
N LEU A 218 0.79 36.53 -20.69
CA LEU A 218 1.01 35.83 -19.41
C LEU A 218 -0.29 35.27 -18.77
N PHE A 219 -0.23 34.04 -18.26
CA PHE A 219 -1.34 33.32 -17.59
C PHE A 219 -1.28 33.36 -16.05
N LEU A 220 -2.31 32.79 -15.38
CA LEU A 220 -2.53 32.83 -13.92
C LEU A 220 -1.29 32.41 -13.09
N PRO A 221 -0.96 33.17 -12.03
CA PRO A 221 0.21 32.93 -11.20
C PRO A 221 0.03 31.77 -10.23
N GLN A 222 1.14 31.15 -9.84
CA GLN A 222 1.20 30.19 -8.74
C GLN A 222 2.53 30.37 -7.95
N SER A 223 2.61 29.86 -6.71
CA SER A 223 3.76 30.10 -5.81
C SER A 223 4.38 28.78 -5.34
N VAL A 224 5.71 28.74 -5.30
CA VAL A 224 6.54 27.58 -4.94
C VAL A 224 7.83 28.10 -4.28
N HIS A 225 8.24 27.57 -3.12
CA HIS A 225 9.51 27.91 -2.44
C HIS A 225 9.83 29.42 -2.27
N GLY A 226 8.82 30.27 -2.12
CA GLY A 226 9.01 31.72 -1.98
C GLY A 226 9.17 32.49 -3.31
N TYR A 227 9.08 31.79 -4.44
CA TYR A 227 9.01 32.37 -5.77
C TYR A 227 7.56 32.41 -6.25
N VAL A 228 7.27 33.35 -7.15
CA VAL A 228 6.01 33.42 -7.90
C VAL A 228 6.32 33.37 -9.37
N TYR A 229 5.49 32.66 -10.13
CA TYR A 229 5.74 32.49 -11.55
C TYR A 229 4.47 32.66 -12.38
N TRP A 230 4.67 33.14 -13.61
CA TRP A 230 3.65 33.33 -14.63
C TRP A 230 4.09 32.65 -15.92
N ARG A 231 3.16 31.91 -16.53
CA ARG A 231 3.40 31.18 -17.79
C ARG A 231 3.27 32.13 -18.98
N THR A 232 4.23 32.12 -19.91
CA THR A 232 4.17 32.85 -21.19
C THR A 232 3.54 31.99 -22.30
N HIS A 233 2.93 32.62 -23.32
CA HIS A 233 2.08 31.94 -24.31
C HIS A 233 2.83 31.32 -25.51
N SER A 234 3.98 31.83 -25.94
CA SER A 234 4.59 31.41 -27.22
C SER A 234 6.06 30.97 -27.12
N SER A 235 6.81 31.41 -26.11
CA SER A 235 8.25 31.12 -25.99
C SER A 235 8.56 29.91 -25.13
N GLY A 236 7.56 29.35 -24.43
CA GLY A 236 7.81 28.28 -23.47
C GLY A 236 8.71 28.74 -22.31
N ARG A 237 8.48 29.95 -21.77
CA ARG A 237 9.24 30.48 -20.63
C ARG A 237 8.32 30.79 -19.45
N LEU A 238 8.81 30.61 -18.23
CA LEU A 238 8.22 31.18 -17.02
C LEU A 238 8.92 32.48 -16.74
N LEU A 239 8.12 33.52 -16.56
CA LEU A 239 8.59 34.65 -15.80
C LEU A 239 8.52 34.28 -14.32
N MET A 240 9.67 34.28 -13.65
CA MET A 240 9.77 34.04 -12.22
C MET A 240 10.15 35.34 -11.51
N LEU A 241 9.55 35.55 -10.35
CA LEU A 241 9.86 36.62 -9.41
C LEU A 241 10.33 35.98 -8.10
N ASP A 242 11.56 36.25 -7.69
CA ASP A 242 11.94 35.99 -6.30
C ASP A 242 11.23 37.03 -5.45
N THR A 243 10.21 36.62 -4.69
CA THR A 243 9.45 37.59 -3.92
C THR A 243 10.24 38.20 -2.76
N ARG A 244 11.42 37.65 -2.44
CA ARG A 244 12.32 38.19 -1.39
C ARG A 244 13.21 39.28 -1.98
N ASP A 245 13.84 38.99 -3.11
CA ASP A 245 14.81 39.91 -3.72
C ASP A 245 14.09 40.93 -4.64
N MET A 246 12.88 40.61 -5.11
CA MET A 246 12.05 41.35 -6.10
C MET A 246 12.66 41.42 -7.50
N ASP A 247 13.57 40.51 -7.80
CA ASP A 247 14.18 40.40 -9.12
C ASP A 247 13.42 39.42 -10.01
N PHE A 248 13.23 39.84 -11.26
CA PHE A 248 12.71 38.99 -12.30
C PHE A 248 13.82 38.18 -12.94
N PHE A 249 13.49 36.93 -13.23
CA PHE A 249 14.31 36.09 -14.06
C PHE A 249 13.42 35.18 -14.88
N PHE A 250 13.90 34.85 -16.07
CA PHE A 250 13.21 33.91 -16.93
C PHE A 250 13.76 32.51 -16.70
N VAL A 251 12.84 31.57 -16.52
CA VAL A 251 13.17 30.15 -16.52
C VAL A 251 12.43 29.52 -17.67
N ASN A 252 13.16 29.05 -18.66
CA ASN A 252 12.57 28.34 -19.79
C ASN A 252 11.83 27.11 -19.25
N ILE A 253 10.53 26.95 -19.53
CA ILE A 253 9.84 25.66 -19.41
C ILE A 253 9.84 25.01 -20.78
N GLN A 254 10.67 24.02 -20.96
CA GLN A 254 10.43 23.07 -22.03
C GLN A 254 10.42 21.68 -21.41
N PRO A 255 9.30 20.98 -21.60
CA PRO A 255 9.42 19.76 -22.36
C PRO A 255 8.78 19.97 -23.73
N ASN A 256 9.50 19.54 -24.77
CA ASN A 256 9.32 19.96 -26.16
C ASN A 256 7.87 19.83 -26.70
N ASN A 257 7.54 20.81 -27.55
CA ASN A 257 6.43 20.85 -28.52
C ASN A 257 4.98 21.02 -28.00
N GLY A 258 4.69 22.24 -27.49
CA GLY A 258 3.34 22.83 -27.45
C GLY A 258 2.77 23.05 -26.05
N LEU A 259 2.39 24.29 -25.72
CA LEU A 259 1.65 24.60 -24.50
C LEU A 259 0.29 23.86 -24.48
N VAL A 260 0.20 22.73 -23.78
CA VAL A 260 -1.11 22.19 -23.41
C VAL A 260 -1.67 23.08 -22.28
N PRO A 261 -2.94 23.54 -22.34
CA PRO A 261 -3.55 24.36 -21.28
C PRO A 261 -3.65 23.71 -19.89
N SER A 262 -3.20 22.46 -19.72
CA SER A 262 -3.37 21.59 -18.55
C SER A 262 -2.15 21.52 -17.59
N GLN A 263 -1.09 22.31 -17.81
CA GLN A 263 0.14 22.28 -16.98
C GLN A 263 0.03 23.14 -15.71
N VAL A 264 0.53 22.66 -14.56
CA VAL A 264 0.50 23.33 -13.24
C VAL A 264 1.82 23.14 -12.51
N ILE A 265 2.34 24.11 -11.77
CA ILE A 265 3.71 24.12 -11.23
C ILE A 265 3.69 23.99 -9.69
N GLY A 266 4.55 23.16 -9.10
CA GLY A 266 4.58 22.82 -7.66
C GLY A 266 5.99 22.77 -7.05
N GLU A 267 6.07 22.42 -5.77
CA GLU A 267 7.34 22.17 -5.05
C GLU A 267 7.84 20.76 -5.37
N ALA A 268 9.13 20.65 -5.70
CA ALA A 268 9.79 19.37 -5.88
C ALA A 268 10.24 18.80 -4.52
N GLU A 269 10.49 17.50 -4.44
CA GLU A 269 10.88 16.83 -3.19
C GLU A 269 12.28 17.28 -2.71
N GLU A 270 13.14 17.73 -3.62
CA GLU A 270 14.45 18.32 -3.35
C GLU A 270 14.39 19.85 -3.15
N VAL A 271 15.00 20.32 -2.07
CA VAL A 271 15.01 21.74 -1.69
C VAL A 271 15.79 22.55 -2.72
N GLY A 272 15.09 23.48 -3.39
CA GLY A 272 15.70 24.38 -4.39
C GLY A 272 15.34 24.06 -5.84
N ARG A 273 14.46 23.07 -6.10
CA ARG A 273 13.92 22.75 -7.43
C ARG A 273 12.43 23.08 -7.58
N LEU A 274 12.05 23.56 -8.76
CA LEU A 274 10.69 23.94 -9.18
C LEU A 274 10.07 22.78 -9.96
N ALA A 275 8.87 22.30 -9.61
CA ALA A 275 8.18 21.18 -10.26
C ALA A 275 7.04 21.64 -11.21
N VAL A 276 6.69 20.89 -12.26
CA VAL A 276 5.67 21.16 -13.30
C VAL A 276 4.91 19.86 -13.54
N PHE A 277 3.59 19.93 -13.46
CA PHE A 277 2.66 18.82 -13.54
C PHE A 277 1.77 18.93 -14.77
N ASN A 278 1.75 17.92 -15.63
CA ASN A 278 1.09 17.93 -16.93
C ASN A 278 0.11 16.78 -17.05
N ILE A 279 -1.13 17.00 -17.51
CA ILE A 279 -1.95 15.87 -17.96
C ILE A 279 -1.62 15.58 -19.39
N ILE A 280 -1.18 14.35 -19.60
CA ILE A 280 -1.07 13.77 -20.91
C ILE A 280 -2.28 12.88 -21.14
N PHE A 281 -2.96 13.17 -22.24
CA PHE A 281 -4.09 12.42 -22.74
C PHE A 281 -3.56 11.56 -23.87
N ASP A 282 -3.33 10.28 -23.61
CA ASP A 282 -2.91 9.35 -24.64
C ASP A 282 -3.96 8.25 -24.84
N VAL A 283 -3.60 7.32 -25.72
CA VAL A 283 -4.42 6.18 -26.13
C VAL A 283 -4.42 5.05 -25.08
N SER A 284 -3.45 4.99 -24.16
CA SER A 284 -3.26 3.94 -23.12
C SER A 284 -3.82 4.30 -21.75
N GLY A 285 -4.16 5.57 -21.52
CA GLY A 285 -4.76 6.05 -20.28
C GLY A 285 -4.29 7.45 -19.97
N HIS A 286 -5.20 8.31 -19.49
CA HIS A 286 -4.80 9.64 -19.08
C HIS A 286 -3.84 9.55 -17.89
N LYS A 287 -2.83 10.40 -17.87
CA LYS A 287 -1.80 10.39 -16.83
C LYS A 287 -1.38 11.78 -16.45
N VAL A 288 -0.88 11.94 -15.24
CA VAL A 288 -0.22 13.16 -14.77
C VAL A 288 1.26 12.95 -14.77
N GLU A 289 2.00 13.79 -15.45
CA GLU A 289 3.45 13.85 -15.38
C GLU A 289 3.87 14.98 -14.45
N LEU A 290 5.02 14.87 -13.82
CA LEU A 290 5.68 15.80 -12.92
C LEU A 290 7.11 15.97 -13.42
N HIS A 291 7.59 17.21 -13.52
CA HIS A 291 8.92 17.59 -13.97
C HIS A 291 9.52 18.70 -13.10
N SER A 292 10.72 18.57 -12.55
CA SER A 292 11.38 19.59 -11.73
C SER A 292 12.67 20.19 -12.28
N LYS A 293 13.02 21.41 -11.93
CA LYS A 293 14.27 22.05 -12.37
C LYS A 293 14.85 22.91 -11.25
N ALA A 294 16.16 22.89 -11.03
CA ALA A 294 16.75 23.76 -10.01
C ALA A 294 16.52 25.24 -10.35
N ILE A 295 16.14 26.01 -9.33
CA ILE A 295 15.69 27.40 -9.50
C ILE A 295 16.85 28.35 -9.81
N ARG A 296 18.01 28.14 -9.18
CA ARG A 296 19.27 28.88 -9.44
C ARG A 296 20.35 27.95 -10.03
N GLY A 297 19.92 27.02 -10.86
CA GLY A 297 20.83 26.21 -11.67
C GLY A 297 21.58 27.06 -12.69
N GLY A 298 22.74 26.58 -13.13
CA GLY A 298 23.41 27.15 -14.32
C GLY A 298 22.49 27.06 -15.55
N ALA A 299 22.78 27.84 -16.60
CA ALA A 299 21.94 27.93 -17.80
C ALA A 299 21.65 26.56 -18.46
N ASP A 300 22.51 25.57 -18.23
CA ASP A 300 22.45 24.21 -18.82
C ASP A 300 21.60 23.21 -18.03
N GLU A 301 20.99 23.63 -16.92
CA GLU A 301 20.20 22.71 -16.09
C GLU A 301 18.84 22.43 -16.72
N GLN A 302 18.53 21.17 -17.06
CA GLN A 302 17.31 20.81 -17.80
C GLN A 302 16.11 20.48 -16.91
N TRP A 303 14.91 20.53 -17.51
CA TRP A 303 13.70 20.10 -16.81
C TRP A 303 13.75 18.64 -16.56
N ARG A 304 13.43 18.34 -15.33
CA ARG A 304 13.64 17.06 -14.76
C ARG A 304 12.32 16.35 -14.55
N HIS A 305 11.63 15.80 -15.56
CA HIS A 305 10.59 14.81 -15.29
C HIS A 305 11.01 13.93 -14.08
N ASP A 306 10.20 13.98 -13.02
CA ASP A 306 10.40 13.34 -11.72
C ASP A 306 9.35 12.27 -11.48
N ARG A 307 8.23 12.30 -12.19
CA ARG A 307 7.20 11.29 -11.97
C ARG A 307 6.14 11.32 -13.02
N THR A 308 5.55 10.18 -13.32
CA THR A 308 4.18 10.20 -13.83
C THR A 308 3.36 9.31 -12.95
N VAL A 309 2.11 9.70 -12.86
CA VAL A 309 1.12 9.01 -12.10
C VAL A 309 -0.03 8.74 -13.05
N PRO A 310 -0.26 7.46 -13.40
CA PRO A 310 -1.39 7.08 -14.22
C PRO A 310 -2.68 7.49 -13.52
N LEU A 311 -3.63 8.00 -14.31
CA LEU A 311 -4.97 8.31 -13.84
C LEU A 311 -5.89 7.18 -14.25
N LEU A 312 -7.01 7.05 -13.54
CA LEU A 312 -7.84 5.87 -13.73
C LEU A 312 -8.42 5.84 -15.16
N PRO A 313 -8.30 4.69 -15.85
CA PRO A 313 -8.83 4.52 -17.19
C PRO A 313 -10.36 4.63 -17.18
N GLY A 314 -10.96 4.95 -18.33
CA GLY A 314 -12.39 5.15 -18.46
C GLY A 314 -12.87 6.52 -17.98
N TYR A 315 -12.00 7.39 -17.45
CA TYR A 315 -12.31 8.78 -17.21
C TYR A 315 -11.56 9.65 -18.21
N LYS A 316 -12.15 10.73 -18.71
CA LYS A 316 -11.43 11.83 -19.36
C LYS A 316 -10.95 12.79 -18.29
N TRP A 317 -9.67 13.15 -18.25
CA TRP A 317 -9.08 13.84 -17.10
C TRP A 317 -8.76 15.32 -17.28
N ARG A 318 -8.56 16.05 -16.20
CA ARG A 318 -8.04 17.42 -16.24
C ARG A 318 -7.30 17.72 -14.95
N ILE A 319 -6.11 18.31 -15.04
CA ILE A 319 -5.43 18.90 -13.88
C ILE A 319 -6.16 20.18 -13.58
N ILE A 320 -6.49 20.33 -12.31
CA ILE A 320 -7.08 21.54 -11.82
C ILE A 320 -6.00 22.45 -11.23
N LYS A 321 -5.28 21.98 -10.20
CA LYS A 321 -4.21 22.75 -9.56
C LYS A 321 -3.35 21.87 -8.64
N ILE A 322 -2.35 22.48 -8.00
CA ILE A 322 -1.46 21.91 -6.99
C ILE A 322 -1.47 22.75 -5.71
N ALA A 323 -1.39 22.12 -4.54
CA ALA A 323 -1.14 22.81 -3.27
C ALA A 323 -0.70 21.84 -2.16
N GLU A 324 0.15 22.32 -1.26
CA GLU A 324 0.47 21.68 0.03
C GLU A 324 0.93 20.22 -0.06
N GLY A 325 1.67 19.88 -1.11
CA GLY A 325 2.11 18.50 -1.34
C GLY A 325 1.04 17.62 -1.96
N TYR A 326 -0.01 18.17 -2.59
CA TYR A 326 -1.03 17.42 -3.33
C TYR A 326 -1.35 18.05 -4.70
N LEU A 327 -1.60 17.22 -5.71
CA LEU A 327 -2.09 17.63 -7.04
C LEU A 327 -3.56 17.20 -7.26
N LEU A 328 -4.40 18.11 -7.73
CA LEU A 328 -5.85 17.94 -7.88
C LEU A 328 -6.22 17.68 -9.32
N LEU A 329 -7.03 16.65 -9.49
CA LEU A 329 -7.38 16.05 -10.76
C LEU A 329 -8.88 15.84 -10.82
N GLN A 330 -9.44 15.94 -12.02
CA GLN A 330 -10.85 15.71 -12.25
C GLN A 330 -11.05 14.80 -13.45
N GLY A 331 -11.91 13.80 -13.32
CA GLY A 331 -12.24 12.82 -14.33
C GLY A 331 -13.73 12.86 -14.71
N ILE A 332 -14.07 12.65 -15.98
CA ILE A 332 -15.44 12.36 -16.47
C ILE A 332 -15.51 10.93 -16.98
N GLU A 333 -16.43 10.11 -16.51
CA GLU A 333 -16.54 8.72 -16.98
C GLU A 333 -16.98 8.67 -18.47
N GLY A 334 -16.26 7.90 -19.30
CA GLY A 334 -16.45 7.71 -20.74
C GLY A 334 -15.42 8.43 -21.64
N HIS A 335 -14.88 7.71 -22.63
CA HIS A 335 -13.83 8.20 -23.54
C HIS A 335 -14.33 9.20 -24.60
N ASN A 336 -15.61 9.14 -25.02
CA ASN A 336 -16.22 10.07 -25.99
C ASN A 336 -16.97 11.27 -25.35
N SER A 337 -16.96 11.36 -24.01
CA SER A 337 -17.67 12.40 -23.26
C SER A 337 -17.02 13.78 -23.48
N SER A 338 -17.79 14.76 -23.94
CA SER A 338 -17.32 16.14 -24.05
C SER A 338 -17.46 16.88 -22.72
N TRP A 339 -16.41 17.59 -22.31
CA TRP A 339 -16.39 18.43 -21.10
C TRP A 339 -17.47 19.51 -21.09
N PHE A 340 -18.07 19.77 -22.24
CA PHE A 340 -19.03 20.84 -22.46
C PHE A 340 -20.48 20.35 -22.42
N ILE A 341 -20.72 19.04 -22.26
CA ILE A 341 -22.06 18.47 -22.15
C ILE A 341 -22.58 18.64 -20.71
N PRO A 342 -23.77 19.23 -20.51
CA PRO A 342 -24.40 19.34 -19.20
C PRO A 342 -24.95 18.04 -18.64
N GLY A 343 -24.88 17.91 -17.32
CA GLY A 343 -25.40 16.76 -16.57
C GLY A 343 -24.39 15.65 -16.32
N ILE A 344 -23.14 15.79 -16.75
CA ILE A 344 -22.13 14.72 -16.67
C ILE A 344 -21.49 14.66 -15.29
N GLN A 345 -21.45 13.48 -14.67
CA GLN A 345 -20.83 13.30 -13.36
C GLN A 345 -19.31 13.48 -13.43
N LEU A 346 -18.78 14.46 -12.69
CA LEU A 346 -17.36 14.77 -12.55
C LEU A 346 -16.83 14.11 -11.27
N GLN A 347 -15.79 13.31 -11.39
CA GLN A 347 -15.09 12.71 -10.25
C GLN A 347 -13.83 13.52 -9.94
N HIS A 348 -13.55 13.78 -8.67
CA HIS A 348 -12.37 14.52 -8.20
C HIS A 348 -11.40 13.60 -7.49
N PHE A 349 -10.11 13.80 -7.75
CA PHE A 349 -9.03 12.95 -7.27
C PHE A 349 -7.85 13.81 -6.84
N THR A 350 -7.12 13.33 -5.85
CA THR A 350 -5.93 13.99 -5.35
C THR A 350 -4.76 13.06 -5.35
N LEU A 351 -3.64 13.61 -5.74
CA LEU A 351 -2.38 12.93 -5.83
C LEU A 351 -1.44 13.50 -4.78
N ASP A 352 -1.14 12.73 -3.73
CA ASP A 352 -0.11 13.08 -2.74
C ASP A 352 1.25 13.17 -3.45
N LEU A 353 2.02 14.22 -3.26
CA LEU A 353 3.27 14.49 -3.98
C LEU A 353 4.51 13.98 -3.26
N LYS A 354 4.35 13.41 -2.07
CA LYS A 354 5.40 12.65 -1.40
C LYS A 354 5.24 11.16 -1.69
N THR A 355 4.01 10.66 -1.61
CA THR A 355 3.72 9.24 -1.82
C THR A 355 3.30 8.91 -3.26
N PHE A 356 2.91 9.93 -4.04
CA PHE A 356 2.39 9.81 -5.42
C PHE A 356 1.24 8.84 -5.53
N LYS A 357 0.42 8.84 -4.50
CA LYS A 357 -0.77 8.04 -4.42
C LYS A 357 -1.95 8.86 -4.90
N LEU A 358 -2.54 8.44 -6.02
CA LEU A 358 -3.78 9.01 -6.52
C LEU A 358 -4.96 8.42 -5.76
N GLU A 359 -5.67 9.26 -5.02
CA GLU A 359 -6.84 8.87 -4.27
C GLU A 359 -8.06 9.63 -4.79
N ARG A 360 -9.17 8.92 -5.00
CA ARG A 360 -10.43 9.60 -5.29
C ARG A 360 -10.88 10.36 -4.07
N LEU A 361 -11.07 11.65 -4.24
CA LEU A 361 -11.41 12.56 -3.17
C LEU A 361 -12.93 12.63 -2.99
N CYS A 362 -13.67 12.97 -4.04
CA CYS A 362 -15.13 13.17 -4.03
C CYS A 362 -15.69 13.17 -5.46
N ALA A 363 -17.01 13.33 -5.61
CA ALA A 363 -17.69 13.43 -6.91
C ALA A 363 -18.61 14.66 -6.94
N SER A 364 -18.88 15.19 -8.13
CA SER A 364 -19.78 16.32 -8.40
C SER A 364 -20.43 16.14 -9.78
N THR A 365 -21.29 17.06 -10.24
CA THR A 365 -21.98 16.94 -11.55
C THR A 365 -21.77 18.21 -12.37
N SER A 366 -21.40 18.05 -13.64
CA SER A 366 -21.21 19.11 -14.62
C SER A 366 -22.57 19.67 -15.03
N ARG A 367 -22.65 20.97 -15.28
CA ARG A 367 -23.79 21.61 -15.94
C ARG A 367 -23.23 22.45 -17.09
N GLY A 368 -22.78 21.74 -18.11
CA GLY A 368 -22.17 22.15 -19.38
C GLY A 368 -22.50 23.55 -19.88
N GLN A 369 -21.41 24.25 -20.16
CA GLN A 369 -21.10 25.24 -21.19
C GLN A 369 -19.98 26.09 -20.59
N ALA A 370 -18.75 25.90 -21.08
CA ALA A 370 -17.54 26.72 -20.87
C ALA A 370 -17.37 27.49 -19.54
N SER A 371 -17.82 26.97 -18.41
CA SER A 371 -17.54 27.57 -17.10
C SER A 371 -16.20 27.05 -16.61
N ARG A 372 -15.17 27.91 -16.59
CA ARG A 372 -13.88 27.64 -15.93
C ARG A 372 -14.12 27.34 -14.45
N HIS A 373 -14.36 26.08 -14.10
CA HIS A 373 -14.45 25.63 -12.72
C HIS A 373 -13.07 25.79 -12.07
N HIS A 374 -12.94 26.72 -11.11
CA HIS A 374 -11.74 26.91 -10.30
C HIS A 374 -11.92 26.11 -9.00
N TYR A 375 -11.23 24.98 -8.85
CA TYR A 375 -11.23 24.24 -7.58
C TYR A 375 -10.01 24.62 -6.75
N ARG A 376 -10.17 24.82 -5.42
CA ARG A 376 -9.07 25.20 -4.53
C ARG A 376 -8.91 24.26 -3.31
N PHE A 377 -7.66 23.96 -2.97
CA PHE A 377 -7.20 22.97 -2.00
C PHE A 377 -7.24 23.45 -0.56
N GLN A 378 -7.52 22.54 0.37
CA GLN A 378 -7.26 22.71 1.79
C GLN A 378 -6.61 21.43 2.34
N ALA A 379 -5.34 21.49 2.74
CA ALA A 379 -4.68 20.42 3.48
C ALA A 379 -4.55 20.79 4.97
N TYR A 380 -4.81 19.82 5.85
CA TYR A 380 -4.64 19.87 7.30
C TYR A 380 -4.63 18.45 7.91
N ASP A 381 -3.99 18.31 9.07
CA ASP A 381 -3.69 17.09 9.85
C ASP A 381 -4.78 15.96 9.90
N ASN A 382 -4.43 14.69 9.60
CA ASN A 382 -5.30 13.50 9.29
C ASN A 382 -4.78 12.21 9.93
N LYS A 383 -3.60 12.19 10.55
CA LYS A 383 -3.46 11.22 11.62
C LYS A 383 -4.43 11.57 12.77
N LEU A 384 -5.11 12.73 12.70
CA LEU A 384 -6.03 13.22 13.70
C LEU A 384 -7.36 12.45 13.90
N VAL A 385 -7.82 11.54 13.04
CA VAL A 385 -9.15 10.88 13.24
C VAL A 385 -9.14 9.38 13.35
N VAL A 386 -8.29 8.66 12.60
CA VAL A 386 -7.97 7.26 12.95
C VAL A 386 -7.53 7.19 14.41
N GLU A 387 -6.75 8.18 14.78
CA GLU A 387 -6.21 8.27 16.10
C GLU A 387 -7.04 9.20 16.99
N ILE A 388 -8.24 9.67 16.64
CA ILE A 388 -9.23 10.10 17.66
C ILE A 388 -10.04 8.86 18.05
N LEU A 389 -10.33 7.97 17.09
CA LEU A 389 -11.20 6.80 17.26
C LEU A 389 -10.58 5.62 18.05
N ILE A 390 -9.27 5.33 17.91
CA ILE A 390 -8.52 4.25 18.60
C ILE A 390 -8.32 4.34 20.17
N ARG A 391 -8.32 5.50 20.83
CA ARG A 391 -8.31 5.82 22.28
C ARG A 391 -9.50 6.73 22.59
N LEU A 392 -10.63 6.49 21.92
CA LEU A 392 -11.88 6.68 22.65
C LEU A 392 -11.79 5.75 23.85
N ASP A 393 -11.95 6.30 25.06
CA ASP A 393 -11.79 5.55 26.30
C ASP A 393 -12.87 4.46 26.47
N ASP A 394 -13.96 4.55 25.70
CA ASP A 394 -15.09 3.61 25.71
C ASP A 394 -15.32 2.98 24.32
N LEU A 395 -15.26 1.64 24.24
CA LEU A 395 -15.59 0.89 23.04
C LEU A 395 -17.07 1.05 22.62
N ALA A 396 -17.95 1.50 23.53
CA ALA A 396 -19.33 1.84 23.20
C ALA A 396 -19.42 3.12 22.34
N ASP A 397 -18.50 4.09 22.49
CA ASP A 397 -18.42 5.25 21.59
C ASP A 397 -17.97 4.86 20.19
N LEU A 398 -17.05 3.90 20.11
CA LEU A 398 -16.65 3.30 18.84
C LEU A 398 -17.81 2.56 18.17
N ALA A 399 -18.65 1.88 18.95
CA ALA A 399 -19.89 1.23 18.48
C ALA A 399 -20.94 2.24 18.00
N ARG A 400 -21.14 3.34 18.74
CA ARG A 400 -22.01 4.46 18.32
C ARG A 400 -21.51 5.11 17.03
N ALA A 401 -20.20 5.36 16.90
CA ALA A 401 -19.57 5.92 15.71
C ALA A 401 -19.66 5.01 14.49
N ALA A 402 -19.48 3.69 14.67
CA ALA A 402 -19.66 2.69 13.61
C ALA A 402 -21.13 2.56 13.16
N SER A 403 -22.07 2.83 14.07
CA SER A 403 -23.51 2.77 13.79
C SER A 403 -24.00 3.99 13.02
N ALA A 404 -23.43 5.17 13.30
CA ALA A 404 -23.83 6.45 12.71
C ALA A 404 -23.47 6.62 11.22
N CYS A 405 -22.44 5.94 10.69
CA CYS A 405 -21.99 6.15 9.31
C CYS A 405 -21.32 4.91 8.70
N ARG A 406 -21.72 4.53 7.48
CA ARG A 406 -21.10 3.41 6.71
C ARG A 406 -19.60 3.62 6.44
N THR A 407 -19.12 4.85 6.31
CA THR A 407 -17.68 5.16 6.09
C THR A 407 -16.86 4.98 7.36
N LEU A 408 -17.35 5.46 8.51
CA LEU A 408 -16.75 5.17 9.83
C LEU A 408 -16.79 3.66 10.11
N ARG A 409 -17.91 3.00 9.79
CA ARG A 409 -18.03 1.55 9.86
C ARG A 409 -16.96 0.84 9.01
N ARG A 410 -16.73 1.28 7.77
CA ARG A 410 -15.66 0.72 6.90
C ARG A 410 -14.27 0.99 7.45
N LEU A 411 -14.03 2.16 8.04
CA LEU A 411 -12.75 2.54 8.62
C LEU A 411 -12.44 1.75 9.91
N ILE A 412 -13.39 1.70 10.84
CA ILE A 412 -13.33 0.97 12.12
C ILE A 412 -13.16 -0.54 11.91
N THR A 413 -13.58 -1.02 10.75
CA THR A 413 -13.52 -2.44 10.41
C THR A 413 -12.48 -2.75 9.34
N SER A 414 -11.63 -1.79 9.01
CA SER A 414 -10.48 -2.00 8.13
C SER A 414 -9.42 -2.85 8.83
N ARG A 415 -8.69 -3.66 8.05
CA ARG A 415 -7.62 -4.53 8.57
C ARG A 415 -6.51 -3.76 9.30
N ALA A 416 -6.24 -2.52 8.90
CA ALA A 416 -5.26 -1.67 9.55
C ALA A 416 -5.77 -1.13 10.90
N PHE A 417 -7.03 -0.72 10.98
CA PHE A 417 -7.63 -0.20 12.21
C PHE A 417 -7.89 -1.31 13.25
N LEU A 418 -8.46 -2.45 12.83
CA LEU A 418 -8.75 -3.59 13.72
C LEU A 418 -7.50 -4.16 14.37
N ARG A 419 -6.37 -4.22 13.62
CA ARG A 419 -5.06 -4.61 14.15
C ARG A 419 -4.61 -3.69 15.28
N ARG A 420 -4.84 -2.39 15.13
CA ARG A 420 -4.39 -1.37 16.08
C ARG A 420 -5.31 -1.25 17.29
N VAL A 421 -6.63 -1.33 17.13
CA VAL A 421 -7.58 -1.33 18.26
C VAL A 421 -7.47 -2.59 19.10
N HIS A 422 -7.40 -3.79 18.50
CA HIS A 422 -7.28 -5.04 19.26
C HIS A 422 -5.91 -5.22 19.93
N ALA A 423 -4.91 -4.43 19.54
CA ALA A 423 -3.63 -4.35 20.23
C ALA A 423 -3.68 -3.44 21.48
N LEU A 424 -4.65 -2.52 21.55
CA LEU A 424 -4.79 -1.52 22.61
C LEU A 424 -5.96 -1.81 23.57
N HIS A 425 -7.00 -2.50 23.10
CA HIS A 425 -8.20 -2.85 23.87
C HIS A 425 -8.46 -4.36 23.82
N PRO A 426 -8.60 -5.05 24.97
CA PRO A 426 -9.03 -6.45 24.99
C PRO A 426 -10.39 -6.62 24.31
N ARG A 427 -10.59 -7.71 23.57
CA ARG A 427 -11.87 -7.96 22.88
C ARG A 427 -12.97 -8.12 23.93
N PRO A 428 -14.01 -7.25 23.97
CA PRO A 428 -15.02 -7.33 25.00
C PRO A 428 -15.91 -8.55 24.80
N LEU A 429 -16.31 -9.20 25.90
CA LEU A 429 -17.34 -10.24 25.89
C LEU A 429 -18.71 -9.54 25.86
N LEU A 430 -19.42 -9.62 24.74
CA LEU A 430 -20.63 -8.84 24.54
C LEU A 430 -21.89 -9.51 25.09
N GLY A 431 -21.93 -10.84 25.21
CA GLY A 431 -23.11 -11.55 25.70
C GLY A 431 -23.16 -13.01 25.28
N LEU A 432 -24.34 -13.61 25.44
CA LEU A 432 -24.64 -15.00 25.11
C LEU A 432 -25.57 -15.09 23.90
N LEU A 433 -25.32 -16.05 23.03
CA LEU A 433 -26.26 -16.50 22.03
C LEU A 433 -26.97 -17.75 22.58
N HIS A 434 -28.25 -17.62 22.86
CA HIS A 434 -29.12 -18.70 23.34
C HIS A 434 -29.78 -19.38 22.14
N LEU A 435 -29.62 -20.70 22.05
CA LEU A 435 -30.09 -21.52 20.94
C LEU A 435 -31.36 -22.26 21.31
N GLU A 436 -32.41 -22.04 20.53
CA GLU A 436 -33.72 -22.70 20.64
C GLU A 436 -33.99 -23.60 19.42
N ASN A 437 -34.87 -24.59 19.58
CA ASN A 437 -35.27 -25.53 18.52
C ASN A 437 -34.07 -26.16 17.77
N HIS A 438 -33.12 -26.76 18.49
CA HIS A 438 -31.90 -27.36 17.93
C HIS A 438 -31.05 -26.39 17.08
N GLY A 439 -31.02 -25.12 17.49
CA GLY A 439 -30.22 -24.06 16.85
C GLY A 439 -30.87 -23.43 15.62
N CYS A 440 -32.17 -23.65 15.40
CA CYS A 440 -32.93 -23.00 14.33
C CYS A 440 -33.36 -21.57 14.70
N HIS A 441 -33.49 -21.27 16.00
CA HIS A 441 -33.71 -19.92 16.50
C HIS A 441 -32.58 -19.52 17.47
N CYS A 442 -32.18 -18.26 17.43
CA CYS A 442 -31.08 -17.75 18.23
C CYS A 442 -31.44 -16.38 18.79
N HIS A 443 -31.35 -16.25 20.12
CA HIS A 443 -31.56 -14.99 20.84
C HIS A 443 -30.25 -14.48 21.41
N PHE A 444 -30.00 -13.18 21.32
CA PHE A 444 -28.82 -12.56 21.91
C PHE A 444 -29.17 -11.95 23.27
N LEU A 445 -28.57 -12.49 24.32
CA LEU A 445 -28.64 -11.98 25.68
C LEU A 445 -27.40 -11.09 25.92
N PRO A 446 -27.53 -9.75 25.87
CA PRO A 446 -26.41 -8.85 26.06
C PRO A 446 -25.90 -8.90 27.51
N ALA A 447 -24.62 -8.61 27.70
CA ALA A 447 -24.07 -8.40 29.04
C ALA A 447 -24.81 -7.24 29.74
N GLU A 448 -25.16 -7.43 31.01
CA GLU A 448 -25.91 -6.47 31.83
C GLU A 448 -25.03 -5.83 32.90
N PRO A 449 -25.34 -4.60 33.36
CA PRO A 449 -24.68 -4.03 34.52
C PRO A 449 -24.75 -4.98 35.73
N PRO A 450 -23.68 -5.13 36.52
CA PRO A 450 -22.44 -4.33 36.54
C PRO A 450 -21.32 -4.86 35.63
N HIS A 451 -21.58 -5.76 34.68
CA HIS A 451 -20.55 -6.33 33.81
C HIS A 451 -19.82 -5.23 33.00
N PRO A 452 -18.48 -5.24 32.91
CA PRO A 452 -17.72 -4.17 32.24
C PRO A 452 -18.09 -3.95 30.77
N SER A 453 -18.56 -5.00 30.10
CA SER A 453 -18.97 -4.92 28.70
C SER A 453 -20.42 -4.48 28.48
N ALA A 454 -21.18 -4.18 29.53
CA ALA A 454 -22.62 -3.92 29.43
C ALA A 454 -22.98 -2.71 28.54
N ALA A 455 -22.22 -1.61 28.63
CA ALA A 455 -22.45 -0.43 27.80
C ALA A 455 -22.24 -0.72 26.31
N THR A 456 -21.16 -1.45 25.97
CA THR A 456 -20.84 -1.88 24.61
C THR A 456 -21.85 -2.89 24.09
N ALA A 457 -22.22 -3.88 24.92
CA ALA A 457 -23.23 -4.88 24.60
C ALA A 457 -24.60 -4.26 24.30
N ALA A 458 -25.04 -3.31 25.14
CA ALA A 458 -26.27 -2.58 24.95
C ALA A 458 -26.23 -1.68 23.71
N ALA A 459 -25.08 -1.06 23.40
CA ALA A 459 -24.93 -0.27 22.18
C ALA A 459 -25.01 -1.14 20.92
N VAL A 460 -24.40 -2.33 20.93
CA VAL A 460 -24.47 -3.31 19.84
C VAL A 460 -25.90 -3.85 19.69
N ALA A 461 -26.59 -4.16 20.80
CA ALA A 461 -27.98 -4.59 20.79
C ALA A 461 -28.92 -3.50 20.21
N ARG A 462 -28.80 -2.25 20.68
CA ARG A 462 -29.64 -1.11 20.21
C ARG A 462 -29.40 -0.74 18.75
N ALA A 463 -28.14 -0.77 18.29
CA ALA A 463 -27.80 -0.45 16.90
C ALA A 463 -28.43 -1.41 15.88
N SER A 464 -28.94 -2.54 16.35
CA SER A 464 -29.36 -3.66 15.52
C SER A 464 -30.88 -3.83 15.42
N GLY A 465 -31.66 -2.94 16.05
CA GLY A 465 -33.12 -3.01 16.13
C GLY A 465 -33.61 -4.21 16.96
N SER A 466 -34.87 -4.19 17.38
CA SER A 466 -35.46 -5.22 18.24
C SER A 466 -35.58 -6.62 17.60
N ASP A 467 -35.32 -6.78 16.29
CA ASP A 467 -35.54 -8.06 15.58
C ASP A 467 -34.41 -8.52 14.61
N PHE A 468 -33.28 -7.82 14.50
CA PHE A 468 -32.39 -7.99 13.33
C PHE A 468 -30.90 -8.32 13.58
N ALA A 469 -30.40 -8.32 14.81
CA ALA A 469 -28.96 -8.39 15.12
C ALA A 469 -28.29 -9.77 14.92
N PHE A 470 -29.03 -10.83 15.22
CA PHE A 470 -28.56 -12.22 15.17
C PHE A 470 -29.59 -13.14 14.51
N SER A 471 -30.58 -12.54 13.84
CA SER A 471 -31.47 -13.22 12.92
C SER A 471 -30.65 -13.63 11.69
N PHE A 472 -30.41 -14.93 11.53
CA PHE A 472 -29.75 -15.51 10.36
C PHE A 472 -30.59 -15.45 9.07
N SER A 473 -31.62 -14.58 9.04
CA SER A 473 -32.51 -14.32 7.91
C SER A 473 -31.82 -13.84 6.63
N PHE A 474 -30.58 -13.36 6.72
CA PHE A 474 -29.79 -12.94 5.56
C PHE A 474 -29.11 -14.12 4.84
N LEU A 475 -29.22 -15.34 5.37
CA LEU A 475 -28.74 -16.55 4.73
C LEU A 475 -29.71 -17.00 3.61
N PRO A 476 -29.18 -17.65 2.55
CA PRO A 476 -29.99 -18.09 1.42
C PRO A 476 -30.96 -19.21 1.85
N GLY A 477 -32.20 -19.18 1.36
CA GLY A 477 -33.22 -20.22 1.67
C GLY A 477 -34.23 -19.88 2.78
N GLY A 478 -34.20 -18.65 3.31
CA GLY A 478 -35.22 -18.15 4.26
C GLY A 478 -35.00 -18.55 5.74
N PRO A 479 -35.73 -17.92 6.68
CA PRO A 479 -35.63 -18.23 8.10
C PRO A 479 -36.18 -19.63 8.41
N GLY A 480 -35.34 -20.50 9.01
CA GLY A 480 -35.73 -21.85 9.45
C GLY A 480 -34.96 -23.02 8.82
N GLY A 481 -34.20 -22.77 7.74
CA GLY A 481 -33.41 -23.80 7.04
C GLY A 481 -32.00 -24.08 7.61
N TRP A 482 -31.48 -23.18 8.44
CA TRP A 482 -30.10 -23.22 8.94
C TRP A 482 -30.05 -23.44 10.45
N ARG A 483 -29.13 -24.31 10.90
CA ARG A 483 -28.84 -24.56 12.31
C ARG A 483 -27.48 -23.97 12.68
N LEU A 484 -27.43 -23.13 13.71
CA LEU A 484 -26.17 -22.67 14.28
C LEU A 484 -25.46 -23.84 15.01
N ARG A 485 -24.18 -24.07 14.68
CA ARG A 485 -23.41 -25.23 15.18
C ARG A 485 -22.26 -24.87 16.12
N ASP A 486 -21.54 -23.77 15.85
CA ASP A 486 -20.46 -23.27 16.72
C ASP A 486 -20.26 -21.76 16.48
N VAL A 487 -19.80 -21.05 17.52
CA VAL A 487 -19.42 -19.64 17.43
C VAL A 487 -18.04 -19.45 18.05
N ARG A 488 -17.11 -18.88 17.27
CA ARG A 488 -15.76 -18.60 17.76
C ARG A 488 -15.13 -17.41 17.05
N HIS A 489 -14.49 -16.56 17.82
CA HIS A 489 -13.86 -15.29 17.44
C HIS A 489 -14.79 -14.39 16.61
N GLY A 490 -16.09 -14.36 16.96
CA GLY A 490 -17.12 -13.60 16.25
C GLY A 490 -17.59 -14.20 14.92
N LEU A 491 -17.13 -15.40 14.57
CA LEU A 491 -17.60 -16.19 13.43
C LEU A 491 -18.62 -17.23 13.89
N ALA A 492 -19.71 -17.37 13.15
CA ALA A 492 -20.72 -18.39 13.37
C ALA A 492 -20.70 -19.38 12.20
N VAL A 493 -20.59 -20.68 12.49
CA VAL A 493 -20.75 -21.75 11.50
C VAL A 493 -22.16 -22.32 11.59
N LEU A 494 -22.87 -22.37 10.46
CA LEU A 494 -24.21 -22.92 10.34
C LEU A 494 -24.26 -24.00 9.29
N SER A 495 -25.17 -24.97 9.46
CA SER A 495 -25.42 -26.02 8.48
C SER A 495 -26.91 -26.19 8.18
N THR A 496 -27.25 -26.66 6.98
CA THR A 496 -28.63 -27.07 6.67
C THR A 496 -28.98 -28.40 7.34
N ARG A 497 -30.27 -28.73 7.39
CA ARG A 497 -30.70 -30.09 7.77
C ARG A 497 -30.27 -31.07 6.68
N HIS A 498 -29.75 -32.23 7.08
CA HIS A 498 -29.49 -33.33 6.16
C HIS A 498 -30.82 -33.87 5.62
N ALA A 499 -30.93 -33.99 4.30
CA ALA A 499 -32.06 -34.62 3.64
C ALA A 499 -31.68 -36.07 3.29
N VAL A 500 -32.53 -37.02 3.65
CA VAL A 500 -32.44 -38.41 3.19
C VAL A 500 -33.54 -38.59 2.15
N THR A 501 -33.15 -38.73 0.89
CA THR A 501 -34.05 -39.03 -0.23
C THR A 501 -33.47 -40.21 -1.00
N ASP A 502 -34.28 -41.24 -1.24
CA ASP A 502 -33.95 -42.42 -2.06
C ASP A 502 -32.66 -43.18 -1.66
N GLY A 503 -32.41 -43.33 -0.35
CA GLY A 503 -31.27 -44.11 0.15
C GLY A 503 -29.89 -43.48 -0.07
N CYS A 504 -29.80 -42.33 -0.73
CA CYS A 504 -28.56 -41.60 -0.95
C CYS A 504 -28.36 -40.50 0.10
N PHE A 505 -27.21 -40.55 0.78
CA PHE A 505 -26.81 -39.57 1.78
C PHE A 505 -26.18 -38.32 1.15
N PHE A 506 -26.61 -37.12 1.54
CA PHE A 506 -26.01 -35.85 1.13
C PHE A 506 -25.40 -35.12 2.33
N PHE A 507 -24.18 -34.60 2.15
CA PHE A 507 -23.57 -33.71 3.14
C PHE A 507 -24.38 -32.40 3.19
N PRO A 508 -24.70 -31.90 4.40
CA PRO A 508 -25.43 -30.64 4.52
C PRO A 508 -24.57 -29.48 4.04
N ASP A 509 -25.23 -28.44 3.54
CA ASP A 509 -24.58 -27.19 3.18
C ASP A 509 -24.02 -26.53 4.43
N ILE A 510 -22.82 -25.97 4.33
CA ILE A 510 -22.15 -25.30 5.44
C ILE A 510 -21.91 -23.84 5.05
N VAL A 511 -22.25 -22.92 5.96
CA VAL A 511 -21.91 -21.50 5.84
C VAL A 511 -21.15 -21.05 7.07
N VAL A 512 -20.17 -20.18 6.86
CA VAL A 512 -19.53 -19.42 7.93
C VAL A 512 -19.90 -17.96 7.75
N CYS A 513 -20.49 -17.35 8.77
CA CYS A 513 -20.96 -15.98 8.71
C CYS A 513 -20.46 -15.14 9.88
N ASN A 514 -20.51 -13.83 9.66
CA ASN A 514 -20.39 -12.85 10.72
C ASN A 514 -21.77 -12.25 10.99
N PRO A 515 -22.40 -12.57 12.13
CA PRO A 515 -23.76 -12.13 12.43
C PRO A 515 -23.90 -10.60 12.40
N LEU A 516 -22.96 -9.87 13.00
CA LEU A 516 -22.98 -8.40 13.05
C LEU A 516 -22.77 -7.72 11.69
N ARG A 517 -22.15 -8.41 10.73
CA ARG A 517 -21.96 -7.89 9.36
C ARG A 517 -23.04 -8.34 8.38
N ARG A 518 -23.86 -9.32 8.77
CA ARG A 518 -24.81 -10.00 7.88
C ARG A 518 -24.16 -10.44 6.56
N ARG A 519 -22.92 -10.92 6.67
CA ARG A 519 -22.14 -11.48 5.55
C ARG A 519 -21.82 -12.93 5.87
N TYR A 520 -22.00 -13.78 4.88
CA TYR A 520 -21.69 -15.20 4.96
C TYR A 520 -20.81 -15.61 3.79
N VAL A 521 -20.14 -16.73 3.97
CA VAL A 521 -19.46 -17.50 2.94
C VAL A 521 -20.02 -18.90 2.97
N ARG A 522 -20.41 -19.42 1.81
CA ARG A 522 -20.72 -20.84 1.63
C ARG A 522 -19.41 -21.62 1.50
N ILE A 523 -19.28 -22.66 2.31
CA ILE A 523 -18.13 -23.56 2.24
C ILE A 523 -18.37 -24.52 1.06
N PRO A 524 -17.38 -24.73 0.19
CA PRO A 524 -17.50 -25.71 -0.88
C PRO A 524 -17.88 -27.09 -0.35
N PRO A 525 -18.71 -27.86 -1.06
CA PRO A 525 -19.05 -29.21 -0.65
C PRO A 525 -17.78 -30.08 -0.55
N ILE A 526 -17.83 -31.09 0.31
CA ILE A 526 -16.78 -32.10 0.41
C ILE A 526 -16.82 -32.92 -0.89
N SER A 527 -15.68 -33.06 -1.58
CA SER A 527 -15.61 -33.78 -2.86
C SER A 527 -15.93 -35.27 -2.70
N ASP A 528 -16.49 -35.88 -3.74
CA ASP A 528 -16.91 -37.28 -3.67
C ASP A 528 -15.76 -38.25 -3.41
N ASP A 529 -14.54 -37.96 -3.90
CA ASP A 529 -13.35 -38.77 -3.60
C ASP A 529 -13.02 -38.81 -2.09
N LEU A 530 -13.17 -37.68 -1.40
CA LEU A 530 -12.93 -37.59 0.05
C LEU A 530 -14.09 -38.18 0.84
N ALA A 531 -15.30 -38.16 0.28
CA ALA A 531 -16.51 -38.69 0.89
C ALA A 531 -16.74 -40.19 0.61
N ALA A 532 -16.06 -40.78 -0.38
CA ALA A 532 -16.25 -42.15 -0.84
C ALA A 532 -16.19 -43.21 0.28
N PRO A 533 -15.24 -43.15 1.24
CA PRO A 533 -15.20 -44.12 2.34
C PRO A 533 -16.47 -44.12 3.20
N ILE A 534 -17.18 -43.00 3.27
CA ILE A 534 -18.39 -42.85 4.09
C ILE A 534 -19.65 -43.18 3.30
N ARG A 535 -19.71 -42.73 2.03
CA ARG A 535 -20.84 -43.02 1.14
C ARG A 535 -20.99 -44.52 0.87
N ASN A 536 -19.88 -45.25 0.77
CA ASN A 536 -19.87 -46.68 0.44
C ASN A 536 -20.24 -47.60 1.62
N LEU A 537 -20.34 -47.08 2.85
CA LEU A 537 -20.70 -47.88 4.03
C LEU A 537 -22.17 -48.32 4.02
N GLY A 538 -23.06 -47.64 3.29
CA GLY A 538 -24.51 -47.93 3.29
C GLY A 538 -25.20 -47.68 4.65
N VAL A 539 -24.52 -47.04 5.59
CA VAL A 539 -25.00 -46.77 6.95
C VAL A 539 -25.44 -45.31 7.09
N GLY A 540 -26.60 -45.06 7.72
CA GLY A 540 -27.12 -43.71 7.93
C GLY A 540 -26.29 -42.89 8.92
N VAL A 541 -25.81 -41.71 8.50
CA VAL A 541 -25.17 -40.72 9.39
C VAL A 541 -26.25 -40.02 10.23
N LYS A 542 -26.08 -40.03 11.56
CA LYS A 542 -27.09 -39.47 12.48
C LYS A 542 -27.06 -37.94 12.59
N ASP A 543 -25.86 -37.36 12.69
CA ASP A 543 -25.63 -35.91 12.73
C ASP A 543 -24.13 -35.63 12.46
N PHE A 544 -23.70 -34.37 12.53
CA PHE A 544 -22.31 -33.96 12.35
C PHE A 544 -21.80 -33.05 13.45
N ASP A 545 -20.60 -33.26 13.95
CA ASP A 545 -19.94 -32.23 14.76
C ASP A 545 -19.36 -31.15 13.85
N TYR A 546 -19.57 -29.88 14.19
CA TYR A 546 -18.90 -28.76 13.53
C TYR A 546 -18.18 -27.88 14.53
N LEU A 547 -16.98 -27.43 14.15
CA LEU A 547 -16.24 -26.40 14.86
C LEU A 547 -15.68 -25.38 13.88
N VAL A 548 -15.62 -24.11 14.31
CA VAL A 548 -14.89 -23.06 13.62
C VAL A 548 -13.67 -22.64 14.43
N ALA A 549 -12.50 -22.64 13.80
CA ALA A 549 -11.24 -22.31 14.44
C ALA A 549 -10.47 -21.26 13.62
N PRO A 550 -9.68 -20.37 14.24
CA PRO A 550 -8.80 -19.48 13.50
C PRO A 550 -7.67 -20.27 12.80
N SER A 551 -7.29 -19.85 11.60
CA SER A 551 -6.16 -20.35 10.83
C SER A 551 -5.07 -19.26 10.85
N GLY A 552 -3.98 -19.44 11.60
CA GLY A 552 -2.86 -18.50 11.68
C GLY A 552 -2.97 -17.40 12.75
N ARG A 553 -1.84 -16.68 12.98
CA ARG A 553 -1.66 -15.71 14.09
C ARG A 553 -2.51 -14.44 13.98
N GLU A 554 -3.03 -14.10 12.80
CA GLU A 554 -3.75 -12.84 12.57
C GLU A 554 -5.29 -12.95 12.61
N GLY A 555 -5.86 -14.16 12.73
CA GLY A 555 -7.32 -14.36 12.84
C GLY A 555 -8.14 -13.96 11.59
N LEU A 556 -7.51 -13.96 10.41
CA LEU A 556 -8.12 -13.52 9.14
C LEU A 556 -8.53 -14.66 8.20
N SER A 557 -8.02 -15.86 8.44
CA SER A 557 -8.53 -17.10 7.86
C SER A 557 -9.03 -18.00 8.99
N PHE A 558 -9.99 -18.84 8.68
CA PHE A 558 -10.58 -19.83 9.58
C PHE A 558 -10.48 -21.24 9.00
N ARG A 559 -10.63 -22.23 9.87
CA ARG A 559 -10.83 -23.64 9.55
C ARG A 559 -12.24 -24.03 9.94
N VAL A 560 -12.88 -24.85 9.11
CA VAL A 560 -14.13 -25.52 9.45
C VAL A 560 -13.80 -26.99 9.61
N ILE A 561 -14.14 -27.53 10.77
CA ILE A 561 -13.86 -28.91 11.12
C ILE A 561 -15.20 -29.60 11.21
N CYS A 562 -15.35 -30.71 10.49
CA CYS A 562 -16.59 -31.45 10.34
C CYS A 562 -16.34 -32.93 10.59
N ARG A 563 -17.11 -33.54 11.49
CA ARG A 563 -17.03 -35.00 11.76
C ARG A 563 -18.42 -35.64 11.70
N PRO A 564 -18.68 -36.58 10.78
CA PRO A 564 -19.91 -37.36 10.78
C PRO A 564 -20.04 -38.25 12.02
N GLN A 565 -21.24 -38.32 12.59
CA GLN A 565 -21.58 -39.24 13.68
C GLN A 565 -22.04 -40.57 13.09
N LEU A 566 -21.08 -41.49 12.97
CA LEU A 566 -21.29 -42.85 12.45
C LEU A 566 -21.60 -43.86 13.57
N PRO A 567 -22.32 -44.95 13.27
CA PRO A 567 -22.53 -46.06 14.22
C PRO A 567 -21.24 -46.74 14.68
N MET A 568 -21.36 -47.53 15.76
CA MET A 568 -20.21 -48.20 16.38
C MET A 568 -19.53 -49.16 15.39
N GLY A 569 -18.21 -49.18 15.42
CA GLY A 569 -17.39 -50.08 14.58
C GLY A 569 -16.93 -49.46 13.25
N CYS A 570 -17.47 -48.29 12.86
CA CYS A 570 -16.94 -47.52 11.74
C CYS A 570 -15.65 -46.76 12.13
N ASP A 571 -14.85 -46.40 11.14
CA ASP A 571 -13.67 -45.53 11.32
C ASP A 571 -14.08 -44.12 11.76
N VAL A 572 -13.23 -43.45 12.53
CA VAL A 572 -13.42 -42.03 12.87
C VAL A 572 -12.83 -41.19 11.74
N THR A 573 -13.69 -40.56 10.93
CA THR A 573 -13.25 -39.64 9.87
C THR A 573 -13.51 -38.18 10.25
N VAL A 574 -12.53 -37.30 10.07
CA VAL A 574 -12.64 -35.86 10.29
C VAL A 574 -12.21 -35.08 9.06
N PHE A 575 -13.06 -34.16 8.62
CA PHE A 575 -12.81 -33.25 7.52
C PHE A 575 -12.41 -31.87 8.03
N VAL A 576 -11.33 -31.32 7.49
CA VAL A 576 -10.83 -29.98 7.84
C VAL A 576 -10.73 -29.13 6.58
N PHE A 577 -11.59 -28.13 6.46
CA PHE A 577 -11.53 -27.09 5.45
C PHE A 577 -10.66 -25.94 5.93
N ASN A 578 -9.77 -25.42 5.08
CA ASN A 578 -8.99 -24.22 5.38
C ASN A 578 -9.34 -23.10 4.40
N SER A 579 -9.93 -22.01 4.91
CA SER A 579 -10.31 -20.84 4.09
C SER A 579 -9.14 -20.11 3.43
N GLY A 580 -7.90 -20.28 3.92
CA GLY A 580 -6.72 -19.66 3.32
C GLY A 580 -6.26 -20.34 2.03
N THR A 581 -6.37 -21.67 1.99
CA THR A 581 -5.99 -22.50 0.85
C THR A 581 -7.19 -22.90 -0.01
N VAL A 582 -8.41 -22.83 0.53
CA VAL A 582 -9.66 -23.31 -0.09
C VAL A 582 -9.58 -24.80 -0.43
N ILE A 583 -9.03 -25.59 0.49
CA ILE A 583 -8.83 -27.04 0.32
C ILE A 583 -9.41 -27.78 1.52
N TRP A 584 -10.08 -28.91 1.24
CA TRP A 584 -10.47 -29.92 2.23
C TRP A 584 -9.34 -30.92 2.45
N ARG A 585 -9.07 -31.26 3.72
CA ARG A 585 -8.24 -32.42 4.10
C ARG A 585 -9.09 -33.40 4.90
N THR A 586 -8.74 -34.67 4.83
CA THR A 586 -9.37 -35.74 5.62
C THR A 586 -8.33 -36.42 6.51
N ALA A 587 -8.75 -36.84 7.69
CA ALA A 587 -8.00 -37.71 8.58
C ALA A 587 -8.93 -38.84 9.01
N THR A 588 -8.45 -40.08 8.94
CA THR A 588 -9.19 -41.28 9.33
C THR A 588 -8.41 -42.03 10.40
N LEU A 589 -9.11 -42.47 11.45
CA LEU A 589 -8.58 -43.36 12.47
C LEU A 589 -9.36 -44.68 12.42
N ASP A 590 -8.63 -45.76 12.14
CA ASP A 590 -9.18 -47.09 11.95
C ASP A 590 -9.97 -47.59 13.17
N ALA A 591 -11.16 -48.13 12.86
CA ALA A 591 -12.14 -48.81 13.70
C ALA A 591 -11.96 -48.63 15.21
N CYS A 592 -12.19 -47.41 15.69
CA CYS A 592 -12.28 -47.17 17.13
C CYS A 592 -13.62 -47.74 17.63
N PRO A 593 -13.64 -48.67 18.61
CA PRO A 593 -14.88 -49.22 19.17
C PRO A 593 -15.69 -48.18 19.98
N ALA A 594 -15.46 -46.88 19.80
CA ALA A 594 -16.07 -45.78 20.54
C ALA A 594 -16.61 -44.66 19.64
N THR A 595 -16.77 -44.88 18.33
CA THR A 595 -17.25 -43.84 17.36
C THR A 595 -18.54 -43.14 17.80
N THR A 596 -19.54 -43.87 18.28
CA THR A 596 -20.80 -43.27 18.79
C THR A 596 -20.69 -42.69 20.20
N GLN A 597 -19.54 -42.86 20.85
CA GLN A 597 -19.29 -42.42 22.21
C GLN A 597 -18.51 -41.10 22.26
N LEU A 598 -18.06 -40.56 21.13
CA LEU A 598 -17.32 -39.31 21.07
C LEU A 598 -18.24 -38.09 21.12
N VAL A 599 -18.21 -37.37 22.24
CA VAL A 599 -19.04 -36.18 22.51
C VAL A 599 -18.20 -34.93 22.80
N SER A 600 -18.88 -33.78 22.78
CA SER A 600 -18.34 -32.48 23.22
C SER A 600 -17.04 -32.07 22.53
N PRO A 601 -17.05 -31.91 21.19
CA PRO A 601 -15.88 -31.48 20.44
C PRO A 601 -15.41 -30.11 20.92
N GLN A 602 -14.13 -29.97 21.20
CA GLN A 602 -13.54 -28.69 21.61
C GLN A 602 -12.19 -28.49 20.91
N TYR A 603 -11.90 -27.24 20.55
CA TYR A 603 -10.66 -26.86 19.89
C TYR A 603 -9.77 -26.05 20.84
N VAL A 604 -8.53 -26.49 21.02
CA VAL A 604 -7.52 -25.91 21.94
C VAL A 604 -6.14 -26.00 21.27
N HIS A 605 -5.38 -24.90 21.17
CA HIS A 605 -4.00 -24.87 20.65
C HIS A 605 -3.73 -25.57 19.30
N GLY A 606 -4.70 -25.61 18.38
CA GLY A 606 -4.54 -26.31 17.10
C GLY A 606 -4.97 -27.78 17.13
N TYR A 607 -5.37 -28.29 18.29
CA TYR A 607 -5.93 -29.61 18.48
C TYR A 607 -7.45 -29.55 18.56
N VAL A 608 -8.12 -30.55 18.00
CA VAL A 608 -9.51 -30.87 18.33
C VAL A 608 -9.50 -32.07 19.22
N TYR A 609 -10.32 -32.08 20.26
CA TYR A 609 -10.49 -33.26 21.08
C TYR A 609 -11.96 -33.60 21.29
N TRP A 610 -12.17 -34.88 21.49
CA TRP A 610 -13.46 -35.47 21.80
C TRP A 610 -13.35 -36.29 23.08
N ARG A 611 -14.40 -36.22 23.89
CA ARG A 611 -14.54 -37.03 25.08
C ARG A 611 -15.25 -38.33 24.72
N LEU A 612 -14.72 -39.46 25.18
CA LEU A 612 -15.42 -40.74 25.09
C LEU A 612 -16.42 -40.87 26.25
N THR A 613 -17.69 -41.15 25.94
CA THR A 613 -18.74 -41.42 26.94
C THR A 613 -18.65 -42.85 27.43
N ARG A 614 -18.52 -43.01 28.76
CA ARG A 614 -18.34 -44.23 29.59
C ARG A 614 -16.88 -44.61 29.88
N SER A 615 -16.51 -44.44 31.16
CA SER A 615 -15.35 -44.94 31.92
C SER A 615 -13.96 -45.06 31.27
N THR A 616 -13.68 -44.41 30.13
CA THR A 616 -12.33 -44.43 29.56
C THR A 616 -11.50 -43.28 30.12
N SER A 617 -10.34 -43.62 30.66
CA SER A 617 -9.31 -42.68 31.10
C SER A 617 -8.52 -42.09 29.93
N ARG A 618 -9.16 -41.81 28.78
CA ARG A 618 -8.49 -41.35 27.55
C ARG A 618 -9.31 -40.29 26.82
N LEU A 619 -8.63 -39.28 26.28
CA LEU A 619 -9.16 -38.30 25.33
C LEU A 619 -8.58 -38.59 23.94
N LEU A 620 -9.41 -38.48 22.90
CA LEU A 620 -8.97 -38.53 21.51
C LEU A 620 -8.65 -37.12 21.03
N LEU A 621 -7.45 -36.90 20.52
CA LEU A 621 -6.97 -35.63 19.97
C LEU A 621 -6.66 -35.78 18.48
N LEU A 622 -6.94 -34.73 17.71
CA LEU A 622 -6.51 -34.55 16.32
C LEU A 622 -5.67 -33.28 16.24
N ASP A 623 -4.41 -33.38 15.80
CA ASP A 623 -3.64 -32.19 15.41
C ASP A 623 -4.15 -31.69 14.06
N THR A 624 -4.83 -30.56 14.03
CA THR A 624 -5.42 -30.06 12.78
C THR A 624 -4.37 -29.55 11.79
N ARG A 625 -3.11 -29.38 12.20
CA ARG A 625 -2.01 -28.96 11.30
C ARG A 625 -1.47 -30.15 10.53
N ASP A 626 -1.16 -31.20 11.27
CA ASP A 626 -0.51 -32.40 10.73
C ASP A 626 -1.53 -33.41 10.21
N MET A 627 -2.79 -33.33 10.69
CA MET A 627 -3.91 -34.25 10.44
C MET A 627 -3.75 -35.63 11.10
N ASP A 628 -3.04 -35.68 12.23
CA ASP A 628 -2.74 -36.92 12.95
C ASP A 628 -3.56 -37.06 14.25
N PHE A 629 -4.04 -38.28 14.49
CA PHE A 629 -4.74 -38.64 15.72
C PHE A 629 -3.80 -39.18 16.79
N PHE A 630 -4.10 -38.89 18.06
CA PHE A 630 -3.42 -39.48 19.21
C PHE A 630 -4.29 -39.50 20.45
N PHE A 631 -3.94 -40.35 21.42
CA PHE A 631 -4.65 -40.49 22.69
C PHE A 631 -3.86 -39.91 23.85
N VAL A 632 -4.54 -39.21 24.75
CA VAL A 632 -3.96 -38.71 26.01
C VAL A 632 -4.69 -39.31 27.19
N HIS A 633 -3.94 -39.79 28.20
CA HIS A 633 -4.54 -40.32 29.42
C HIS A 633 -5.23 -39.20 30.23
N PHE A 634 -6.52 -39.36 30.43
CA PHE A 634 -7.42 -38.45 31.12
C PHE A 634 -7.86 -39.07 32.44
N LYS A 635 -7.71 -38.36 33.56
CA LYS A 635 -8.14 -38.87 34.86
C LYS A 635 -9.67 -38.72 34.98
N PRO A 636 -10.46 -39.80 35.03
CA PRO A 636 -11.90 -39.70 35.19
C PRO A 636 -12.17 -39.37 36.66
N MET A 637 -12.30 -38.08 37.00
CA MET A 637 -12.83 -37.70 38.30
C MET A 637 -14.36 -37.79 38.25
N SER A 638 -14.96 -38.34 39.32
CA SER A 638 -16.42 -38.49 39.53
C SER A 638 -17.11 -37.12 39.68
N VAL A 639 -17.03 -36.29 38.65
CA VAL A 639 -17.51 -34.91 38.66
C VAL A 639 -18.41 -34.70 37.44
N ARG A 640 -19.68 -34.38 37.69
CA ARG A 640 -20.75 -34.31 36.69
C ARG A 640 -20.58 -33.17 35.67
N TRP A 641 -19.88 -32.10 36.03
CA TRP A 641 -19.68 -30.91 35.20
C TRP A 641 -18.20 -30.55 35.10
N GLN A 642 -17.63 -30.66 33.89
CA GLN A 642 -16.22 -30.43 33.61
C GLN A 642 -16.07 -29.68 32.29
N ALA A 643 -15.08 -28.80 32.18
CA ALA A 643 -14.65 -28.21 30.91
C ALA A 643 -13.14 -28.36 30.72
N ILE A 644 -12.71 -28.43 29.47
CA ILE A 644 -11.30 -28.63 29.10
C ILE A 644 -10.84 -27.39 28.33
N GLY A 645 -9.59 -26.97 28.52
CA GLY A 645 -9.13 -25.66 28.07
C GLY A 645 -7.64 -25.51 27.88
N GLU A 646 -7.24 -24.29 27.56
CA GLU A 646 -5.85 -23.85 27.55
C GLU A 646 -5.40 -23.61 29.00
N ALA A 647 -4.32 -24.27 29.42
CA ALA A 647 -3.59 -23.87 30.62
C ALA A 647 -2.71 -22.66 30.28
N GLY A 648 -2.37 -21.82 31.27
CA GLY A 648 -1.55 -20.61 31.05
C GLY A 648 -0.13 -20.85 30.50
N GLU A 649 0.26 -22.11 30.27
CA GLU A 649 1.53 -22.54 29.68
C GLU A 649 1.27 -23.27 28.34
N VAL A 650 1.99 -22.86 27.29
CA VAL A 650 1.85 -23.41 25.93
C VAL A 650 2.12 -24.91 25.92
N GLY A 651 1.18 -25.70 25.38
CA GLY A 651 1.33 -27.15 25.25
C GLY A 651 0.81 -27.96 26.44
N ARG A 652 0.14 -27.32 27.41
CA ARG A 652 -0.56 -27.98 28.52
C ARG A 652 -2.08 -27.90 28.36
N LEU A 653 -2.75 -29.00 28.71
CA LEU A 653 -4.20 -29.14 28.76
C LEU A 653 -4.70 -28.76 30.15
N ALA A 654 -5.65 -27.83 30.26
CA ALA A 654 -6.34 -27.48 31.50
C ALA A 654 -7.69 -28.21 31.61
N VAL A 655 -8.08 -28.58 32.82
CA VAL A 655 -9.39 -29.16 33.15
C VAL A 655 -9.97 -28.39 34.33
N PHE A 656 -11.16 -27.84 34.15
CA PHE A 656 -11.96 -27.14 35.15
C PHE A 656 -13.07 -28.05 35.64
N ASN A 657 -13.17 -28.25 36.95
CA ASN A 657 -14.14 -29.14 37.59
C ASN A 657 -14.90 -28.43 38.70
N ILE A 658 -16.19 -28.73 38.87
CA ILE A 658 -16.96 -28.32 40.06
C ILE A 658 -17.24 -29.54 40.92
N ALA A 659 -16.56 -29.66 42.06
CA ALA A 659 -16.76 -30.76 43.00
C ALA A 659 -18.19 -30.77 43.57
N HIS A 660 -18.68 -31.95 43.96
CA HIS A 660 -20.05 -32.17 44.48
C HIS A 660 -20.42 -31.31 45.71
N THR A 661 -19.46 -30.68 46.39
CA THR A 661 -19.65 -29.73 47.50
C THR A 661 -19.63 -28.26 47.00
N HIS A 662 -20.52 -27.99 46.05
CA HIS A 662 -21.25 -26.77 45.69
C HIS A 662 -20.66 -25.35 45.65
N HIS A 663 -19.42 -25.02 45.99
CA HIS A 663 -18.97 -23.60 45.89
C HIS A 663 -17.54 -23.38 45.41
N LYS A 664 -16.97 -24.29 44.61
CA LYS A 664 -15.61 -24.13 44.07
C LYS A 664 -15.40 -24.72 42.67
N VAL A 665 -14.53 -24.08 41.89
CA VAL A 665 -13.95 -24.61 40.64
C VAL A 665 -12.51 -25.03 40.90
N GLU A 666 -12.15 -26.26 40.56
CA GLU A 666 -10.80 -26.79 40.62
C GLU A 666 -10.18 -26.80 39.21
N LEU A 667 -8.98 -26.24 39.08
CA LEU A 667 -8.17 -26.22 37.86
C LEU A 667 -7.02 -27.21 37.98
N LEU A 668 -6.97 -28.14 37.03
CA LEU A 668 -5.90 -29.13 36.88
C LEU A 668 -5.23 -28.97 35.52
N SER A 669 -3.91 -29.20 35.42
CA SER A 669 -3.22 -29.23 34.11
C SER A 669 -2.27 -30.40 33.93
N LYS A 670 -2.03 -30.75 32.66
CA LYS A 670 -1.10 -31.80 32.23
C LYS A 670 -0.53 -31.48 30.84
N ALA A 671 0.75 -31.77 30.56
CA ALA A 671 1.29 -31.57 29.21
C ALA A 671 0.67 -32.52 28.18
N ILE A 672 0.45 -32.02 26.97
CA ILE A 672 -0.17 -32.77 25.87
C ILE A 672 0.82 -33.79 25.26
N ARG A 673 2.12 -33.45 25.22
CA ARG A 673 3.22 -34.31 24.74
C ARG A 673 4.27 -34.57 25.84
N GLY A 674 3.81 -34.74 27.08
CA GLY A 674 4.65 -35.05 28.24
C GLY A 674 5.17 -36.50 28.25
N SER A 675 6.07 -36.81 29.19
CA SER A 675 6.48 -38.20 29.43
C SER A 675 5.29 -39.05 29.90
N ALA A 676 5.37 -40.37 29.69
CA ALA A 676 4.30 -41.29 30.11
C ALA A 676 3.98 -41.20 31.62
N ASP A 677 4.97 -40.80 32.42
CA ASP A 677 4.89 -40.67 33.88
C ASP A 677 4.34 -39.31 34.37
N GLU A 678 4.05 -38.36 33.48
CA GLU A 678 3.54 -37.05 33.89
C GLU A 678 2.12 -37.15 34.48
N GLN A 679 1.99 -36.78 35.76
CA GLN A 679 0.71 -36.78 36.48
C GLN A 679 -0.04 -35.45 36.33
N TRP A 680 -1.36 -35.47 36.56
CA TRP A 680 -2.18 -34.26 36.60
C TRP A 680 -1.76 -33.37 37.77
N ARG A 681 -1.39 -32.12 37.47
CA ARG A 681 -1.02 -31.10 38.46
C ARG A 681 -2.27 -30.33 38.88
N HIS A 682 -2.49 -30.16 40.18
CA HIS A 682 -3.50 -29.23 40.69
C HIS A 682 -2.95 -27.81 40.70
N ASP A 683 -3.51 -26.92 39.88
CA ASP A 683 -2.99 -25.57 39.73
C ASP A 683 -3.71 -24.58 40.66
N LYS A 684 -5.04 -24.65 40.79
CA LYS A 684 -5.80 -23.65 41.57
C LYS A 684 -7.21 -24.11 41.97
N THR A 685 -7.66 -23.63 43.13
CA THR A 685 -9.06 -23.71 43.58
C THR A 685 -9.66 -22.31 43.62
N ILE A 686 -10.83 -22.13 42.99
CA ILE A 686 -11.48 -20.84 42.81
C ILE A 686 -12.84 -20.88 43.51
N PRO A 687 -13.08 -20.04 44.54
CA PRO A 687 -14.36 -20.01 45.22
C PRO A 687 -15.46 -19.41 44.33
N LEU A 688 -16.67 -19.96 44.42
CA LEU A 688 -17.88 -19.46 43.77
C LEU A 688 -18.82 -18.84 44.81
N LEU A 689 -19.77 -18.01 44.36
CA LEU A 689 -20.69 -17.34 45.28
C LEU A 689 -21.59 -18.36 46.02
N PRO A 690 -21.83 -18.17 47.32
CA PRO A 690 -22.79 -18.96 48.08
C PRO A 690 -24.23 -18.68 47.62
N GLY A 691 -25.15 -19.59 47.89
CA GLY A 691 -26.58 -19.44 47.54
C GLY A 691 -26.96 -19.86 46.11
N TYR A 692 -25.98 -20.26 45.29
CA TYR A 692 -26.20 -20.77 43.95
C TYR A 692 -25.82 -22.25 43.85
N LYS A 693 -26.61 -23.02 43.11
CA LYS A 693 -26.20 -24.32 42.59
C LYS A 693 -25.51 -24.11 41.25
N TRP A 694 -24.22 -24.45 41.20
CA TRP A 694 -23.36 -24.14 40.07
C TRP A 694 -23.25 -25.29 39.07
N ARG A 695 -23.21 -24.94 37.79
CA ARG A 695 -22.89 -25.85 36.69
C ARG A 695 -21.93 -25.16 35.71
N ILE A 696 -20.96 -25.91 35.20
CA ILE A 696 -20.17 -25.49 34.04
C ILE A 696 -21.00 -25.69 32.78
N VAL A 697 -21.20 -24.61 32.02
CA VAL A 697 -21.91 -24.63 30.74
C VAL A 697 -20.95 -24.93 29.60
N LYS A 698 -19.89 -24.12 29.46
CA LYS A 698 -18.89 -24.26 28.39
C LYS A 698 -17.61 -23.50 28.77
N LEU A 699 -16.48 -23.90 28.19
CA LEU A 699 -15.28 -23.07 28.13
C LEU A 699 -15.07 -22.62 26.69
N ALA A 700 -15.03 -21.30 26.46
CA ALA A 700 -14.71 -20.75 25.15
C ALA A 700 -14.04 -19.38 25.29
N GLU A 701 -13.12 -19.08 24.37
CA GLU A 701 -12.55 -17.73 24.18
C GLU A 701 -11.91 -17.10 25.43
N GLY A 702 -11.37 -17.93 26.33
CA GLY A 702 -10.73 -17.48 27.58
C GLY A 702 -11.68 -17.34 28.78
N TYR A 703 -12.94 -17.76 28.65
CA TYR A 703 -13.93 -17.69 29.74
C TYR A 703 -14.56 -19.05 29.98
N LEU A 704 -14.70 -19.36 31.27
CA LEU A 704 -15.55 -20.45 31.74
C LEU A 704 -16.94 -19.87 32.02
N LEU A 705 -17.92 -20.28 31.21
CA LEU A 705 -19.32 -19.92 31.40
C LEU A 705 -19.92 -20.82 32.48
N LEU A 706 -20.41 -20.19 33.53
CA LEU A 706 -21.02 -20.81 34.69
C LEU A 706 -22.50 -20.41 34.77
N GLU A 707 -23.34 -21.38 35.07
CA GLU A 707 -24.75 -21.16 35.39
C GLU A 707 -24.91 -21.31 36.89
N GLY A 708 -25.47 -20.29 37.53
CA GLY A 708 -25.88 -20.29 38.91
C GLY A 708 -27.40 -20.33 39.01
N ARG A 709 -27.94 -21.38 39.63
CA ARG A 709 -29.37 -21.47 39.98
C ARG A 709 -29.59 -21.03 41.42
N ILE A 710 -30.49 -20.07 41.63
CA ILE A 710 -30.96 -19.68 42.97
C ILE A 710 -31.97 -20.76 43.41
N LEU A 711 -31.69 -21.43 44.52
CA LEU A 711 -32.61 -22.44 45.06
C LEU A 711 -33.78 -21.73 45.76
N GLY A 712 -34.96 -21.74 45.12
CA GLY A 712 -36.22 -21.71 45.86
C GLY A 712 -36.46 -23.07 46.52
N ASP A 713 -36.90 -23.06 47.78
CA ASP A 713 -37.61 -24.15 48.47
C ASP A 713 -37.23 -25.62 48.16
N GLY A 714 -35.93 -25.96 48.17
CA GLY A 714 -35.46 -27.34 48.36
C GLY A 714 -35.84 -28.38 47.29
N SER A 715 -36.54 -28.00 46.21
CA SER A 715 -36.94 -28.94 45.17
C SER A 715 -35.80 -29.19 44.16
N SER A 716 -35.59 -30.47 43.79
CA SER A 716 -34.56 -30.88 42.85
C SER A 716 -34.98 -30.81 41.38
N GLN A 717 -36.25 -30.45 41.12
CA GLN A 717 -36.86 -30.44 39.78
C GLN A 717 -36.98 -29.00 39.24
N PHE A 718 -37.06 -28.87 37.91
CA PHE A 718 -37.20 -27.58 37.22
C PHE A 718 -38.66 -27.12 37.29
N THR A 719 -38.90 -25.96 37.89
CA THR A 719 -40.18 -25.23 37.80
C THR A 719 -40.09 -24.17 36.72
N SER A 720 -41.18 -23.98 35.96
CA SER A 720 -41.31 -22.86 35.01
C SER A 720 -41.28 -21.54 35.79
N GLY A 721 -40.36 -20.64 35.44
CA GLY A 721 -40.22 -19.34 36.11
C GLY A 721 -39.00 -19.15 37.03
N ASP A 722 -38.16 -20.18 37.23
CA ASP A 722 -36.90 -20.02 37.96
C ASP A 722 -35.97 -19.00 37.27
N GLN A 723 -35.39 -18.08 38.06
CA GLN A 723 -34.40 -17.09 37.58
C GLN A 723 -33.02 -17.73 37.47
N LEU A 724 -32.54 -17.93 36.23
CA LEU A 724 -31.19 -18.41 35.96
C LEU A 724 -30.23 -17.22 35.83
N GLN A 725 -29.09 -17.30 36.52
CA GLN A 725 -28.02 -16.31 36.38
C GLN A 725 -26.80 -16.92 35.70
N TYR A 726 -26.28 -16.23 34.70
CA TYR A 726 -25.06 -16.62 34.01
C TYR A 726 -23.89 -15.78 34.49
N PHE A 727 -22.78 -16.45 34.74
CA PHE A 727 -21.53 -15.86 35.20
C PHE A 727 -20.40 -16.28 34.29
N THR A 728 -19.42 -15.41 34.12
CA THR A 728 -18.18 -15.73 33.44
C THR A 728 -17.01 -15.67 34.40
N LEU A 729 -16.20 -16.72 34.37
CA LEU A 729 -14.92 -16.78 35.05
C LEU A 729 -13.82 -16.61 33.99
N ASP A 730 -13.12 -15.49 34.02
CA ASP A 730 -11.95 -15.25 33.16
C ASP A 730 -10.82 -16.18 33.58
N ILE A 731 -10.31 -17.03 32.69
CA ILE A 731 -9.34 -18.08 33.06
C ILE A 731 -7.93 -17.55 33.31
N ASN A 732 -7.64 -16.31 32.91
CA ASN A 732 -6.33 -15.68 33.14
C ASN A 732 -6.31 -14.93 34.47
N THR A 733 -7.40 -14.20 34.78
CA THR A 733 -7.50 -13.39 36.00
C THR A 733 -8.20 -14.13 37.15
N PHE A 734 -8.92 -15.21 36.85
CA PHE A 734 -9.81 -15.94 37.76
C PHE A 734 -10.90 -15.07 38.39
N LYS A 735 -11.25 -13.96 37.73
CA LYS A 735 -12.31 -13.07 38.16
C LYS A 735 -13.66 -13.63 37.73
N LEU A 736 -14.56 -13.82 38.69
CA LEU A 736 -15.95 -14.22 38.48
C LEU A 736 -16.84 -12.98 38.34
N GLU A 737 -17.55 -12.84 37.24
CA GLU A 737 -18.44 -11.70 36.97
C GLU A 737 -19.83 -12.19 36.53
N ARG A 738 -20.90 -11.53 37.00
CA ARG A 738 -22.26 -11.77 36.52
C ARG A 738 -22.38 -11.22 35.10
N LEU A 739 -22.83 -12.05 34.16
CA LEU A 739 -22.97 -11.67 32.75
C LEU A 739 -24.38 -11.16 32.45
N CYS A 740 -25.41 -11.98 32.68
CA CYS A 740 -26.82 -11.64 32.43
C CYS A 740 -27.76 -12.61 33.18
N ALA A 741 -29.03 -12.27 33.27
CA ALA A 741 -30.08 -13.14 33.77
C ALA A 741 -30.99 -13.64 32.64
N SER A 742 -31.61 -14.82 32.82
CA SER A 742 -32.67 -15.33 31.93
C SER A 742 -33.76 -16.01 32.76
N THR A 743 -34.99 -15.97 32.28
CA THR A 743 -36.12 -16.69 32.88
C THR A 743 -36.26 -18.06 32.22
N SER A 744 -36.36 -19.10 33.05
CA SER A 744 -36.69 -20.46 32.63
C SER A 744 -38.04 -20.48 31.90
N GLN A 745 -38.04 -20.50 30.57
CA GLN A 745 -39.20 -20.93 29.79
C GLN A 745 -39.20 -22.45 29.84
N GLY A 746 -40.15 -23.02 30.58
CA GLY A 746 -40.16 -24.44 30.92
C GLY A 746 -39.93 -25.37 29.73
N ILE A 747 -39.30 -26.51 30.05
CA ILE A 747 -39.20 -27.81 29.35
C ILE A 747 -37.74 -28.26 29.13
N ASN A 748 -37.50 -29.52 29.55
CA ASN A 748 -36.26 -30.31 29.64
C ASN A 748 -35.38 -30.48 28.38
N TYR A 749 -35.03 -29.41 27.66
CA TYR A 749 -34.08 -29.52 26.55
C TYR A 749 -32.75 -28.82 26.86
N HIS A 750 -31.65 -29.50 26.52
CA HIS A 750 -30.29 -28.99 26.65
C HIS A 750 -30.14 -27.63 25.93
N HIS A 751 -30.36 -26.52 26.65
CA HIS A 751 -30.10 -25.19 26.13
C HIS A 751 -28.62 -25.10 25.75
N GLN A 752 -28.34 -24.85 24.47
CA GLN A 752 -26.99 -24.59 23.98
C GLN A 752 -26.74 -23.08 24.04
N PHE A 753 -25.66 -22.69 24.71
CA PHE A 753 -25.23 -21.30 24.82
C PHE A 753 -23.87 -21.13 24.16
N GLU A 754 -23.76 -20.09 23.35
CA GLU A 754 -22.51 -19.71 22.71
C GLU A 754 -22.06 -18.33 23.19
N LEU A 755 -20.80 -18.23 23.63
CA LEU A 755 -20.19 -16.96 24.01
C LEU A 755 -19.93 -16.13 22.75
N TYR A 756 -20.32 -14.85 22.77
CA TYR A 756 -20.05 -13.94 21.67
C TYR A 756 -19.03 -12.86 22.05
N ARG A 757 -17.77 -13.07 21.66
CA ARG A 757 -16.66 -12.12 21.84
C ARG A 757 -16.06 -11.69 20.51
N CYS A 758 -16.44 -10.52 20.01
CA CYS A 758 -15.65 -9.79 19.01
C CYS A 758 -16.28 -8.45 18.66
N PHE A 759 -15.67 -7.36 19.12
CA PHE A 759 -16.00 -6.02 18.65
C PHE A 759 -14.75 -5.12 18.58
N PRO A 760 -14.50 -4.42 17.46
CA PRO A 760 -15.27 -4.48 16.21
C PRO A 760 -15.04 -5.82 15.46
N PRO A 761 -16.07 -6.37 14.80
CA PRO A 761 -16.03 -7.72 14.26
C PRO A 761 -14.96 -7.86 13.15
N PRO A 762 -14.11 -8.89 13.19
CA PRO A 762 -13.25 -9.20 12.05
C PRO A 762 -14.12 -9.73 10.91
N LEU A 763 -13.86 -9.25 9.68
CA LEU A 763 -13.78 -10.06 8.45
C LEU A 763 -13.69 -9.20 7.18
N SER A 764 -12.79 -9.66 6.31
CA SER A 764 -12.77 -9.42 4.87
C SER A 764 -12.89 -10.80 4.22
N PHE A 765 -14.02 -11.12 3.60
CA PHE A 765 -14.27 -12.41 2.94
C PHE A 765 -13.75 -12.46 1.49
N SER A 766 -12.83 -11.55 1.16
CA SER A 766 -12.43 -11.16 -0.21
C SER A 766 -11.87 -12.28 -1.09
N ARG A 767 -11.48 -13.44 -0.54
CA ARG A 767 -10.99 -14.60 -1.31
C ARG A 767 -12.06 -15.66 -1.60
N LEU A 768 -13.13 -15.70 -0.80
CA LEU A 768 -14.22 -16.69 -0.89
C LEU A 768 -15.49 -16.11 -1.52
N GLU A 769 -15.69 -14.79 -1.48
CA GLU A 769 -16.77 -14.10 -2.21
C GLU A 769 -16.67 -14.30 -3.74
N ALA A 770 -15.47 -14.66 -4.26
CA ALA A 770 -15.25 -14.98 -5.67
C ALA A 770 -15.69 -16.39 -6.09
N LEU A 771 -16.10 -17.25 -5.16
CA LEU A 771 -16.56 -18.63 -5.41
C LEU A 771 -18.09 -18.77 -5.32
N GLY A 772 -18.80 -17.65 -5.11
CA GLY A 772 -20.22 -17.61 -4.77
C GLY A 772 -21.20 -17.44 -5.93
N GLU A 773 -20.77 -17.50 -7.20
CA GLU A 773 -21.72 -17.53 -8.31
C GLU A 773 -22.23 -18.97 -8.54
N PRO A 774 -23.57 -19.18 -8.52
CA PRO A 774 -24.14 -20.49 -8.80
C PRO A 774 -23.98 -20.78 -10.30
N GLY A 775 -22.99 -21.58 -10.68
CA GLY A 775 -22.85 -22.01 -12.08
C GLY A 775 -21.48 -22.52 -12.54
N GLN A 776 -20.40 -22.39 -11.76
CA GLN A 776 -19.08 -22.92 -12.17
C GLN A 776 -18.60 -24.01 -11.21
N THR A 777 -18.66 -25.26 -11.68
CA THR A 777 -17.99 -26.41 -11.07
C THR A 777 -16.47 -26.21 -11.11
N ALA A 778 -15.89 -25.72 -10.01
CA ALA A 778 -14.44 -25.65 -9.83
C ALA A 778 -13.90 -27.04 -9.45
N THR A 779 -12.92 -27.53 -10.20
CA THR A 779 -12.20 -28.78 -9.91
C THR A 779 -11.41 -28.68 -8.60
N VAL A 780 -11.86 -29.41 -7.59
CA VAL A 780 -11.19 -29.52 -6.28
C VAL A 780 -10.03 -30.51 -6.40
N LYS A 781 -8.78 -30.06 -6.23
CA LYS A 781 -7.62 -30.97 -6.12
C LYS A 781 -7.62 -31.64 -4.75
N ALA A 782 -7.98 -32.91 -4.68
CA ALA A 782 -7.80 -33.77 -3.52
C ALA A 782 -6.31 -34.11 -3.33
N CYS A 783 -5.84 -34.17 -2.08
CA CYS A 783 -4.52 -34.66 -1.73
C CYS A 783 -4.69 -35.79 -0.71
N SER A 784 -4.62 -37.04 -1.17
CA SER A 784 -4.62 -38.24 -0.32
C SER A 784 -3.19 -38.56 0.10
N THR A 785 -2.90 -38.59 1.39
CA THR A 785 -1.60 -39.02 1.93
C THR A 785 -1.65 -40.50 2.29
N GLN A 786 -0.88 -41.33 1.57
CA GLN A 786 -0.50 -42.68 2.00
C GLN A 786 0.70 -42.61 2.95
N SER A 787 0.66 -43.45 3.98
CA SER A 787 1.64 -43.59 5.06
C SER A 787 2.83 -44.50 4.70
N ALA A 788 4.07 -44.07 4.97
CA ALA A 788 5.25 -44.95 5.17
C ALA A 788 6.47 -44.16 5.74
N PRO A 789 7.50 -44.82 6.33
CA PRO A 789 8.15 -44.35 7.56
C PRO A 789 9.56 -43.71 7.42
N ALA A 790 10.01 -43.20 8.57
CA ALA A 790 11.23 -42.45 8.93
C ALA A 790 12.57 -42.81 8.26
N ALA A 791 13.37 -41.78 7.93
CA ALA A 791 14.75 -41.55 8.44
C ALA A 791 15.46 -40.34 7.81
N ALA A 792 16.37 -39.74 8.59
CA ALA A 792 17.51 -38.87 8.23
C ALA A 792 17.30 -37.36 7.92
N THR A 793 17.49 -36.57 8.97
CA THR A 793 18.38 -35.38 9.10
C THR A 793 18.71 -34.51 7.87
N ALA A 794 18.30 -33.23 7.91
CA ALA A 794 19.19 -32.06 7.73
C ALA A 794 18.43 -30.76 8.03
N ALA A 795 19.13 -29.80 8.65
CA ALA A 795 18.66 -28.48 9.06
C ALA A 795 18.19 -27.59 7.88
N GLY A 796 17.30 -26.62 8.15
CA GLY A 796 16.90 -25.65 7.12
C GLY A 796 16.10 -24.46 7.64
N MET A 797 16.65 -23.28 7.42
CA MET A 797 16.16 -21.96 7.85
C MET A 797 14.83 -21.53 7.18
N SER A 798 14.04 -20.74 7.92
CA SER A 798 13.14 -19.65 7.51
C SER A 798 12.94 -19.38 5.99
N ALA A 799 11.68 -19.27 5.55
CA ALA A 799 11.34 -18.48 4.35
C ALA A 799 10.03 -17.67 4.50
N ALA A 800 10.13 -16.41 4.10
CA ALA A 800 9.17 -15.32 4.24
C ALA A 800 8.09 -15.30 3.14
N SER A 801 6.95 -14.65 3.41
CA SER A 801 5.84 -14.45 2.47
C SER A 801 6.21 -13.48 1.33
N ALA A 802 5.91 -13.89 0.09
CA ALA A 802 6.08 -13.12 -1.15
C ALA A 802 5.04 -11.97 -1.32
N PRO A 803 5.37 -10.89 -2.04
CA PRO A 803 4.46 -9.77 -2.35
C PRO A 803 3.44 -10.08 -3.47
N ALA A 804 2.35 -9.29 -3.52
CA ALA A 804 1.26 -9.41 -4.49
C ALA A 804 1.67 -8.96 -5.92
N PRO A 805 1.05 -9.51 -6.99
CA PRO A 805 1.44 -9.21 -8.37
C PRO A 805 0.99 -7.81 -8.84
N ARG A 806 1.83 -7.17 -9.66
CA ARG A 806 1.58 -5.86 -10.30
C ARG A 806 0.68 -6.04 -11.54
N ARG A 807 -0.22 -5.08 -11.80
CA ARG A 807 -1.16 -5.07 -12.96
C ARG A 807 -0.64 -4.15 -14.07
N TRP A 808 -0.53 -4.62 -15.30
CA TRP A 808 -0.16 -3.80 -16.47
C TRP A 808 -1.41 -3.24 -17.15
N GLU A 809 -1.43 -1.94 -17.44
CA GLU A 809 -2.59 -1.28 -18.06
C GLU A 809 -2.73 -1.68 -19.53
N GLY A 810 -3.95 -1.99 -19.98
CA GLY A 810 -4.23 -2.37 -21.37
C GLY A 810 -3.77 -3.77 -21.78
N VAL A 811 -3.18 -4.55 -20.87
CA VAL A 811 -2.72 -5.92 -21.14
C VAL A 811 -3.85 -6.92 -20.86
N ASP A 812 -4.06 -7.85 -21.78
CA ASP A 812 -5.04 -8.92 -21.63
C ASP A 812 -4.80 -9.74 -20.35
N GLN A 813 -5.88 -10.10 -19.65
CA GLN A 813 -5.81 -10.83 -18.37
C GLN A 813 -5.28 -12.26 -18.52
N ALA A 814 -5.40 -12.89 -19.69
CA ALA A 814 -4.78 -14.20 -19.93
C ALA A 814 -3.27 -14.04 -20.10
N LEU A 815 -2.83 -13.04 -20.86
CA LEU A 815 -1.41 -12.68 -21.01
C LEU A 815 -0.78 -12.27 -19.66
N GLU A 816 -1.44 -11.42 -18.88
CA GLU A 816 -1.01 -11.01 -17.54
C GLU A 816 -0.84 -12.22 -16.60
N ARG A 817 -1.82 -13.15 -16.58
CA ARG A 817 -1.73 -14.38 -15.78
C ARG A 817 -0.62 -15.31 -16.25
N MET A 818 -0.35 -15.38 -17.56
CA MET A 818 0.74 -16.17 -18.12
C MET A 818 2.09 -15.66 -17.60
N VAL A 819 2.32 -14.34 -17.67
CA VAL A 819 3.56 -13.71 -17.18
C VAL A 819 3.74 -13.90 -15.68
N LEU A 820 2.70 -13.64 -14.88
CA LEU A 820 2.78 -13.70 -13.41
C LEU A 820 2.96 -15.13 -12.86
N ARG A 821 2.64 -16.16 -13.64
CA ARG A 821 2.79 -17.58 -13.25
C ARG A 821 4.04 -18.23 -13.84
N ALA A 822 4.69 -17.60 -14.81
CA ALA A 822 5.86 -18.14 -15.46
C ALA A 822 7.04 -18.24 -14.49
N CYS A 823 7.72 -19.39 -14.49
CA CYS A 823 8.95 -19.57 -13.73
C CYS A 823 10.12 -19.01 -14.54
N LEU A 824 10.40 -17.70 -14.37
CA LEU A 824 11.43 -16.99 -15.13
C LEU A 824 12.87 -17.44 -14.82
N ASP A 825 13.08 -18.37 -13.87
CA ASP A 825 14.39 -18.92 -13.54
C ASP A 825 15.03 -19.67 -14.74
N GLN A 826 14.22 -20.14 -15.71
CA GLN A 826 14.66 -20.90 -16.90
C GLN A 826 14.50 -20.11 -18.21
N ALA A 827 15.48 -20.25 -19.12
CA ALA A 827 15.51 -19.50 -20.38
C ALA A 827 14.32 -19.78 -21.34
N PRO A 828 13.84 -21.03 -21.53
CA PRO A 828 12.69 -21.28 -22.40
C PRO A 828 11.43 -20.52 -21.97
N GLU A 829 11.17 -20.43 -20.66
CA GLU A 829 10.05 -19.67 -20.12
C GLU A 829 10.24 -18.16 -20.31
N ARG A 830 11.46 -17.63 -20.14
CA ARG A 830 11.75 -16.22 -20.46
C ARG A 830 11.51 -15.91 -21.94
N ARG A 831 11.92 -16.79 -22.85
CA ARG A 831 11.69 -16.65 -24.30
C ARG A 831 10.22 -16.64 -24.64
N ARG A 832 9.46 -17.61 -24.11
CA ARG A 832 8.00 -17.69 -24.28
C ARG A 832 7.30 -16.43 -23.76
N VAL A 833 7.68 -15.94 -22.58
CA VAL A 833 7.12 -14.72 -21.99
C VAL A 833 7.47 -13.49 -22.83
N ARG A 834 8.71 -13.37 -23.28
CA ARG A 834 9.15 -12.29 -24.18
C ARG A 834 8.34 -12.29 -25.47
N ASP A 835 8.20 -13.44 -26.13
CA ASP A 835 7.48 -13.53 -27.40
C ASP A 835 6.01 -13.16 -27.29
N ALA A 836 5.36 -13.54 -26.20
CA ALA A 836 3.96 -13.19 -25.94
C ALA A 836 3.78 -11.72 -25.55
N PHE A 837 4.81 -11.06 -25.00
CA PHE A 837 4.72 -9.71 -24.44
C PHE A 837 5.40 -8.64 -25.31
N LYS A 838 6.10 -9.03 -26.39
CA LYS A 838 6.90 -8.12 -27.23
C LYS A 838 6.10 -6.95 -27.79
N ASP A 839 4.87 -7.18 -28.25
CA ASP A 839 4.04 -6.13 -28.87
C ASP A 839 3.56 -5.12 -27.81
N VAL A 840 3.28 -5.62 -26.59
CA VAL A 840 2.97 -4.79 -25.43
C VAL A 840 4.17 -3.91 -25.06
N GLN A 841 5.38 -4.49 -25.03
CA GLN A 841 6.60 -3.75 -24.71
C GLN A 841 6.90 -2.66 -25.75
N LEU A 842 6.68 -2.94 -27.04
CA LEU A 842 6.85 -1.96 -28.12
C LEU A 842 5.80 -0.84 -28.09
N SER A 843 4.65 -1.07 -27.45
CA SER A 843 3.59 -0.07 -27.29
C SER A 843 3.81 0.90 -26.12
N ILE A 844 4.88 0.72 -25.33
CA ILE A 844 5.16 1.57 -24.16
C ILE A 844 5.40 3.01 -24.59
N ASP A 845 4.68 3.93 -23.94
CA ASP A 845 4.87 5.37 -24.10
C ASP A 845 6.13 5.88 -23.37
N HIS A 846 7.30 5.57 -23.94
CA HIS A 846 8.60 6.07 -23.48
C HIS A 846 9.41 6.57 -24.68
N CYS A 847 10.19 7.64 -24.49
CA CYS A 847 10.90 8.36 -25.56
C CYS A 847 11.82 7.47 -26.41
N LEU A 848 12.45 6.47 -25.78
CA LEU A 848 13.28 5.47 -26.46
C LEU A 848 12.51 4.50 -27.38
N PHE A 849 11.20 4.30 -27.18
CA PHE A 849 10.36 3.47 -28.07
C PHE A 849 9.54 4.28 -29.07
N LYS A 850 9.22 5.55 -28.75
CA LYS A 850 8.40 6.44 -29.59
C LYS A 850 9.14 7.13 -30.75
N GLY A 851 10.47 7.10 -30.77
CA GLY A 851 11.25 7.70 -31.87
C GLY A 851 10.91 7.08 -33.23
N GLN A 852 10.85 7.89 -34.29
CA GLN A 852 10.75 7.41 -35.66
C GLN A 852 12.10 6.80 -36.07
N TYR A 853 12.27 5.51 -35.82
CA TYR A 853 13.46 4.72 -36.20
C TYR A 853 13.15 3.84 -37.42
N SER A 854 12.53 4.43 -38.46
CA SER A 854 12.05 3.69 -39.64
C SER A 854 13.18 3.04 -40.45
N ASP A 855 14.41 3.53 -40.30
CA ASP A 855 15.55 3.15 -41.15
C ASP A 855 16.59 2.29 -40.38
N ILE A 856 16.16 1.64 -39.29
CA ILE A 856 17.01 0.81 -38.42
C ILE A 856 16.64 -0.66 -38.54
N GLY A 857 17.56 -1.43 -39.10
CA GLY A 857 17.50 -2.87 -39.18
C GLY A 857 17.84 -3.48 -37.83
N THR A 858 17.16 -4.58 -37.49
CA THR A 858 17.44 -5.35 -36.28
C THR A 858 17.59 -6.83 -36.60
N LYS A 859 18.63 -7.46 -36.06
CA LYS A 859 18.84 -8.91 -36.18
C LYS A 859 19.00 -9.52 -34.80
N GLU A 860 18.29 -10.61 -34.57
CA GLU A 860 18.37 -11.43 -33.35
C GLU A 860 19.01 -12.76 -33.71
N SER A 861 19.90 -13.28 -32.86
CA SER A 861 20.47 -14.62 -33.02
C SER A 861 20.64 -15.33 -31.68
N TYR A 862 20.66 -16.66 -31.75
CA TYR A 862 21.04 -17.53 -30.65
C TYR A 862 22.27 -18.33 -31.08
N GLU A 863 23.34 -18.22 -30.32
CA GLU A 863 24.61 -18.88 -30.62
C GLU A 863 25.19 -19.50 -29.37
N LYS A 864 25.76 -20.69 -29.50
CA LYS A 864 26.52 -21.29 -28.40
C LYS A 864 27.91 -20.67 -28.35
N ASN A 865 28.29 -20.18 -27.17
CA ASN A 865 29.66 -19.73 -26.93
C ASN A 865 30.62 -20.92 -26.79
N SER A 866 31.90 -20.65 -26.61
CA SER A 866 32.96 -21.65 -26.39
C SER A 866 32.69 -22.62 -25.23
N ARG A 867 31.87 -22.21 -24.26
CA ARG A 867 31.46 -23.02 -23.10
C ARG A 867 30.21 -23.86 -23.33
N GLY A 868 29.62 -23.78 -24.52
CA GLY A 868 28.40 -24.49 -24.91
C GLY A 868 27.10 -23.88 -24.37
N VAL A 869 27.16 -22.68 -23.80
CA VAL A 869 25.98 -21.94 -23.30
C VAL A 869 25.36 -21.19 -24.48
N GLU A 870 24.06 -21.34 -24.68
CA GLU A 870 23.34 -20.62 -25.72
C GLU A 870 23.08 -19.16 -25.31
N ILE A 871 23.71 -18.24 -26.04
CA ILE A 871 23.68 -16.80 -25.83
C ILE A 871 22.73 -16.18 -26.84
N PHE A 872 21.79 -15.38 -26.34
CA PHE A 872 21.02 -14.47 -27.16
C PHE A 872 21.84 -13.22 -27.45
N SER A 873 21.88 -12.83 -28.71
CA SER A 873 22.43 -11.54 -29.13
C SER A 873 21.47 -10.80 -30.03
N LYS A 874 21.57 -9.48 -29.99
CA LYS A 874 20.77 -8.58 -30.80
C LYS A 874 21.64 -7.45 -31.31
N CYS A 875 21.51 -7.13 -32.58
CA CYS A 875 22.13 -5.96 -33.17
C CYS A 875 21.13 -5.02 -33.82
N TRP A 876 21.52 -3.75 -33.87
CA TRP A 876 20.81 -2.65 -34.50
C TRP A 876 21.78 -1.94 -35.43
N TYR A 877 21.38 -1.73 -36.68
CA TYR A 877 22.23 -1.11 -37.69
C TYR A 877 21.41 -0.20 -38.61
N PRO A 878 22.01 0.87 -39.15
CA PRO A 878 21.37 1.70 -40.17
C PRO A 878 21.20 0.91 -41.47
N GLU A 879 19.99 0.80 -42.02
CA GLU A 879 19.73 0.04 -43.26
C GLU A 879 20.26 0.77 -44.51
N ASN A 880 20.14 2.09 -44.52
CA ASN A 880 20.41 2.92 -45.71
C ASN A 880 21.77 3.65 -45.67
N HIS A 881 22.61 3.39 -44.65
CA HIS A 881 23.88 4.09 -44.46
C HIS A 881 24.99 3.12 -44.03
N ARG A 882 26.23 3.42 -44.43
CA ARG A 882 27.40 2.67 -43.97
C ARG A 882 27.63 2.93 -42.47
N ILE A 883 27.92 1.87 -41.72
CA ILE A 883 28.23 1.95 -40.29
C ILE A 883 29.50 2.79 -40.09
N LYS A 884 29.42 3.82 -39.23
CA LYS A 884 30.54 4.69 -38.84
C LYS A 884 31.53 3.96 -37.92
N ALA A 885 30.99 3.28 -36.91
CA ALA A 885 31.73 2.51 -35.90
C ALA A 885 30.81 1.49 -35.22
N ILE A 886 31.42 0.55 -34.50
CA ILE A 886 30.73 -0.49 -33.74
C ILE A 886 30.64 -0.06 -32.28
N VAL A 887 29.47 -0.21 -31.67
CA VAL A 887 29.24 0.02 -30.23
C VAL A 887 28.78 -1.28 -29.59
N CYS A 888 29.63 -1.83 -28.74
CA CYS A 888 29.41 -3.09 -28.04
C CYS A 888 28.81 -2.81 -26.65
N LEU A 889 27.52 -3.11 -26.49
CA LEU A 889 26.71 -2.73 -25.34
C LEU A 889 26.69 -3.82 -24.27
N CYS A 890 27.32 -3.53 -23.14
CA CYS A 890 27.28 -4.25 -21.88
C CYS A 890 26.12 -3.75 -21.01
N HIS A 891 25.09 -4.57 -20.84
CA HIS A 891 23.90 -4.18 -20.10
C HIS A 891 24.09 -4.23 -18.57
N GLY A 892 23.31 -3.44 -17.83
CA GLY A 892 23.30 -3.47 -16.36
C GLY A 892 22.58 -4.69 -15.78
N TYR A 893 22.23 -4.63 -14.50
CA TYR A 893 21.35 -5.63 -13.88
C TYR A 893 19.87 -5.39 -14.31
N GLY A 894 19.60 -5.46 -15.62
CA GLY A 894 18.29 -5.28 -16.28
C GLY A 894 18.23 -4.22 -17.40
N ASP A 895 17.86 -4.66 -18.62
CA ASP A 895 17.36 -3.97 -19.87
C ASP A 895 18.25 -3.02 -20.73
N THR A 896 17.94 -2.90 -22.04
CA THR A 896 18.77 -2.28 -23.11
C THR A 896 17.97 -1.50 -24.19
N CYS A 897 17.25 -0.43 -23.82
CA CYS A 897 16.37 0.31 -24.75
C CYS A 897 17.04 1.42 -25.60
N ILE A 898 18.32 1.75 -25.38
CA ILE A 898 19.03 2.88 -26.02
C ILE A 898 19.61 2.59 -27.42
N ALA A 899 19.72 1.32 -27.80
CA ALA A 899 20.47 0.91 -28.99
C ALA A 899 19.94 1.51 -30.31
N ARG A 900 18.61 1.69 -30.43
CA ARG A 900 17.98 2.28 -31.63
C ARG A 900 18.41 3.72 -31.89
N LYS A 901 18.56 4.52 -30.83
CA LYS A 901 18.98 5.92 -30.96
C LYS A 901 20.43 6.03 -31.42
N ILE A 902 21.33 5.24 -30.83
CA ILE A 902 22.73 5.19 -31.25
C ILE A 902 22.82 4.67 -32.69
N ALA A 903 22.06 3.63 -33.05
CA ALA A 903 22.03 3.13 -34.43
C ALA A 903 21.53 4.17 -35.44
N SER A 904 20.54 4.99 -35.07
CA SER A 904 20.04 6.10 -35.90
C SER A 904 21.05 7.21 -36.15
N ALA A 905 22.11 7.30 -35.33
CA ALA A 905 23.23 8.21 -35.58
C ALA A 905 24.30 7.61 -36.52
N GLY A 906 24.07 6.42 -37.08
CA GLY A 906 24.96 5.77 -38.06
C GLY A 906 25.88 4.69 -37.48
N TYR A 907 25.61 4.21 -36.27
CA TYR A 907 26.44 3.23 -35.57
C TYR A 907 25.86 1.81 -35.65
N GLY A 908 26.72 0.80 -35.66
CA GLY A 908 26.31 -0.58 -35.48
C GLY A 908 26.33 -0.90 -33.99
N VAL A 909 25.18 -1.15 -33.38
CA VAL A 909 25.09 -1.45 -31.95
C VAL A 909 24.88 -2.94 -31.75
N PHE A 910 25.71 -3.58 -30.93
CA PHE A 910 25.70 -5.01 -30.69
C PHE A 910 25.59 -5.27 -29.20
N ALA A 911 24.60 -6.06 -28.79
CA ALA A 911 24.38 -6.45 -27.41
C ALA A 911 24.18 -7.95 -27.31
N LEU A 912 24.55 -8.50 -26.17
CA LEU A 912 24.21 -9.87 -25.79
C LEU A 912 23.58 -9.88 -24.40
N ASP A 913 22.64 -10.79 -24.19
CA ASP A 913 22.15 -11.05 -22.84
C ASP A 913 23.16 -11.93 -22.12
N TYR A 914 23.59 -11.53 -20.92
CA TYR A 914 24.52 -12.31 -20.13
C TYR A 914 23.95 -13.69 -19.79
N PRO A 915 24.79 -14.73 -19.62
CA PRO A 915 24.33 -16.01 -19.07
C PRO A 915 23.53 -15.82 -17.78
N GLY A 916 22.32 -16.36 -17.74
CA GLY A 916 21.37 -16.17 -16.64
C GLY A 916 20.62 -14.84 -16.66
N PHE A 917 20.66 -14.07 -17.75
CA PHE A 917 19.88 -12.85 -17.93
C PHE A 917 19.15 -12.88 -19.28
N GLY A 918 18.11 -12.05 -19.39
CA GLY A 918 17.31 -11.89 -20.60
C GLY A 918 16.92 -13.22 -21.23
N LEU A 919 17.33 -13.45 -22.47
CA LEU A 919 16.96 -14.62 -23.27
C LEU A 919 18.06 -15.69 -23.38
N SER A 920 19.24 -15.42 -22.83
CA SER A 920 20.37 -16.35 -22.75
C SER A 920 20.10 -17.47 -21.75
N GLU A 921 20.75 -18.61 -21.98
CA GLU A 921 20.72 -19.76 -21.06
C GLU A 921 21.33 -19.43 -19.69
N GLY A 922 20.98 -20.24 -18.69
CA GLY A 922 21.44 -20.08 -17.31
C GLY A 922 20.33 -19.67 -16.34
N LEU A 923 20.64 -19.83 -15.05
CA LEU A 923 19.73 -19.54 -13.94
C LEU A 923 19.53 -18.03 -13.80
N HIS A 924 18.27 -17.57 -13.78
CA HIS A 924 17.97 -16.14 -13.81
C HIS A 924 18.59 -15.37 -12.63
N GLY A 925 19.32 -14.30 -12.94
CA GLY A 925 20.01 -13.43 -11.97
C GLY A 925 21.19 -14.09 -11.26
N PHE A 926 21.74 -15.18 -11.81
CA PHE A 926 22.85 -15.93 -11.21
C PHE A 926 24.16 -15.78 -12.00
N ILE A 927 25.10 -15.01 -11.44
CA ILE A 927 26.50 -14.94 -11.88
C ILE A 927 27.36 -15.84 -10.99
N PRO A 928 27.88 -16.98 -11.48
CA PRO A 928 28.73 -17.87 -10.70
C PRO A 928 30.18 -17.34 -10.55
N SER A 929 30.66 -16.62 -11.57
CA SER A 929 31.98 -16.01 -11.69
C SER A 929 31.84 -14.76 -12.55
N PHE A 930 32.28 -13.61 -12.04
CA PHE A 930 32.23 -12.37 -12.82
C PHE A 930 33.26 -12.39 -13.96
N ASP A 931 34.43 -12.98 -13.75
CA ASP A 931 35.45 -13.08 -14.81
C ASP A 931 34.98 -13.92 -15.99
N THR A 932 34.32 -15.05 -15.71
CA THR A 932 33.79 -15.91 -16.78
C THR A 932 32.69 -15.21 -17.57
N LEU A 933 31.87 -14.38 -16.90
CA LEU A 933 30.91 -13.52 -17.58
C LEU A 933 31.63 -12.54 -18.52
N VAL A 934 32.70 -11.90 -18.06
CA VAL A 934 33.51 -10.98 -18.88
C VAL A 934 34.14 -11.71 -20.07
N ASP A 935 34.63 -12.93 -19.88
CA ASP A 935 35.20 -13.77 -20.95
C ASP A 935 34.16 -14.09 -22.03
N ASP A 936 32.95 -14.48 -21.65
CA ASP A 936 31.85 -14.75 -22.60
C ASP A 936 31.49 -13.50 -23.42
N VAL A 937 31.50 -12.32 -22.77
CA VAL A 937 31.17 -11.06 -23.43
C VAL A 937 32.28 -10.63 -24.39
N ALA A 938 33.54 -10.73 -23.96
CA ALA A 938 34.70 -10.44 -24.78
C ALA A 938 34.76 -11.37 -26.01
N GLU A 939 34.51 -12.67 -25.83
CA GLU A 939 34.44 -13.65 -26.93
C GLU A 939 33.42 -13.23 -28.00
N HIS A 940 32.21 -12.86 -27.58
CA HIS A 940 31.17 -12.43 -28.52
C HIS A 940 31.55 -11.15 -29.27
N PHE A 941 32.04 -10.14 -28.57
CA PHE A 941 32.39 -8.87 -29.22
C PHE A 941 33.63 -8.96 -30.11
N THR A 942 34.60 -9.82 -29.78
CA THR A 942 35.70 -10.14 -30.69
C THR A 942 35.16 -10.70 -32.01
N ARG A 943 34.21 -11.65 -31.96
CA ARG A 943 33.56 -12.20 -33.17
C ARG A 943 32.81 -11.15 -33.98
N VAL A 944 32.13 -10.20 -33.31
CA VAL A 944 31.49 -9.06 -33.98
C VAL A 944 32.53 -8.21 -34.72
N LYS A 945 33.65 -7.88 -34.09
CA LYS A 945 34.74 -7.09 -34.71
C LYS A 945 35.40 -7.82 -35.88
N GLU A 946 35.49 -9.15 -35.82
CA GLU A 946 36.10 -10.00 -36.85
C GLU A 946 35.21 -10.21 -38.08
N ASN A 947 33.91 -9.93 -37.99
CA ASN A 947 33.00 -10.01 -39.13
C ASN A 947 33.53 -9.13 -40.29
N PRO A 948 33.67 -9.68 -41.52
CA PRO A 948 34.16 -8.94 -42.68
C PRO A 948 33.45 -7.60 -42.94
N GLU A 949 32.17 -7.47 -42.62
CA GLU A 949 31.39 -6.23 -42.79
C GLU A 949 31.77 -5.13 -41.79
N HIS A 950 32.44 -5.49 -40.71
CA HIS A 950 32.76 -4.65 -39.57
C HIS A 950 34.27 -4.43 -39.43
N ARG A 951 35.06 -5.29 -40.08
CA ARG A 951 36.51 -5.29 -40.02
C ARG A 951 37.07 -3.92 -40.40
N GLY A 952 37.89 -3.38 -39.52
CA GLY A 952 38.55 -2.09 -39.72
C GLY A 952 37.66 -0.88 -39.44
N LEU A 953 36.47 -1.03 -38.89
CA LEU A 953 35.74 0.09 -38.26
C LEU A 953 36.26 0.33 -36.84
N PRO A 954 36.21 1.58 -36.33
CA PRO A 954 36.41 1.83 -34.90
C PRO A 954 35.40 1.05 -34.06
N SER A 955 35.80 0.63 -32.86
CA SER A 955 35.00 -0.18 -31.94
C SER A 955 35.04 0.37 -30.52
N PHE A 956 33.87 0.54 -29.93
CA PHE A 956 33.69 1.15 -28.61
C PHE A 956 32.96 0.20 -27.66
N LEU A 957 33.37 0.21 -26.40
CA LEU A 957 32.60 -0.42 -25.32
C LEU A 957 31.56 0.56 -24.77
N PHE A 958 30.38 0.06 -24.45
CA PHE A 958 29.36 0.82 -23.75
C PHE A 958 28.92 0.03 -22.53
N GLY A 959 28.96 0.62 -21.34
CA GLY A 959 28.58 -0.08 -20.11
C GLY A 959 27.81 0.79 -19.13
N GLN A 960 26.62 0.34 -18.73
CA GLN A 960 25.83 0.97 -17.68
C GLN A 960 25.86 0.15 -16.38
N SER A 961 26.10 0.80 -15.23
CA SER A 961 26.06 0.14 -13.92
C SER A 961 26.96 -1.11 -13.87
N MET A 962 26.40 -2.31 -13.66
CA MET A 962 27.12 -3.58 -13.77
C MET A 962 27.82 -3.76 -15.12
N GLY A 963 27.21 -3.32 -16.22
CA GLY A 963 27.80 -3.36 -17.55
C GLY A 963 29.02 -2.44 -17.69
N GLY A 964 29.08 -1.36 -16.91
CA GLY A 964 30.28 -0.51 -16.80
C GLY A 964 31.45 -1.27 -16.16
N ALA A 965 31.18 -2.11 -15.16
CA ALA A 965 32.19 -3.00 -14.59
C ALA A 965 32.65 -4.07 -15.58
N VAL A 966 31.73 -4.63 -16.38
CA VAL A 966 32.07 -5.57 -17.45
C VAL A 966 32.97 -4.88 -18.49
N ALA A 967 32.59 -3.70 -18.99
CA ALA A 967 33.39 -2.93 -19.95
C ALA A 967 34.81 -2.63 -19.45
N LEU A 968 34.95 -2.19 -18.19
CA LEU A 968 36.26 -1.96 -17.57
C LEU A 968 37.10 -3.24 -17.49
N LYS A 969 36.48 -4.38 -17.12
CA LYS A 969 37.21 -5.67 -17.06
C LYS A 969 37.56 -6.23 -18.45
N ILE A 970 36.75 -5.97 -19.48
CA ILE A 970 37.13 -6.27 -20.87
C ILE A 970 38.36 -5.46 -21.25
N HIS A 971 38.37 -4.15 -20.96
CA HIS A 971 39.56 -3.32 -21.19
C HIS A 971 40.80 -3.87 -20.49
N PHE A 972 40.70 -4.24 -19.20
CA PHE A 972 41.85 -4.82 -18.49
C PHE A 972 42.38 -6.11 -19.14
N LYS A 973 41.52 -6.91 -19.76
CA LYS A 973 41.91 -8.12 -20.51
C LYS A 973 42.43 -7.81 -21.92
N GLN A 974 41.95 -6.73 -22.54
CA GLN A 974 42.19 -6.35 -23.92
C GLN A 974 42.56 -4.85 -24.03
N PRO A 975 43.67 -4.41 -23.41
CA PRO A 975 43.92 -2.98 -23.14
C PRO A 975 44.14 -2.11 -24.39
N ASN A 976 44.42 -2.73 -25.53
CA ASN A 976 44.72 -2.05 -26.80
C ASN A 976 43.72 -2.36 -27.90
N GLU A 977 42.64 -3.10 -27.61
CA GLU A 977 41.71 -3.59 -28.61
C GLU A 977 40.52 -2.66 -28.89
N TRP A 978 40.35 -1.61 -28.08
CA TRP A 978 39.16 -0.76 -28.10
C TRP A 978 39.53 0.70 -28.32
N ASP A 979 38.82 1.36 -29.22
CA ASP A 979 39.04 2.78 -29.55
C ASP A 979 38.47 3.72 -28.47
N GLY A 980 37.67 3.17 -27.55
CA GLY A 980 37.33 3.82 -26.29
C GLY A 980 36.10 3.21 -25.60
N ALA A 981 35.70 3.79 -24.47
CA ALA A 981 34.54 3.32 -23.70
C ALA A 981 33.63 4.43 -23.19
N ILE A 982 32.33 4.16 -23.27
CA ILE A 982 31.25 4.95 -22.70
C ILE A 982 30.81 4.26 -21.41
N LEU A 983 31.00 4.92 -20.26
CA LEU A 983 30.71 4.40 -18.93
C LEU A 983 29.61 5.23 -18.28
N VAL A 984 28.46 4.61 -18.04
CA VAL A 984 27.26 5.28 -17.51
C VAL A 984 26.97 4.75 -16.10
N ALA A 985 27.04 5.63 -15.10
CA ALA A 985 26.92 5.30 -13.68
C ALA A 985 27.65 3.99 -13.32
N PRO A 986 28.95 3.84 -13.67
CA PRO A 986 29.63 2.55 -13.63
C PRO A 986 29.75 2.02 -12.20
N MET A 987 29.53 0.71 -12.04
CA MET A 987 29.65 0.03 -10.75
C MET A 987 31.13 -0.20 -10.40
N CYS A 988 31.82 0.81 -9.86
CA CYS A 988 33.21 0.66 -9.37
C CYS A 988 33.34 0.59 -7.84
N LYS A 989 32.28 0.87 -7.07
CA LYS A 989 32.26 0.71 -5.60
C LYS A 989 30.85 0.49 -5.09
N MET A 990 30.66 -0.50 -4.20
CA MET A 990 29.37 -0.81 -3.61
C MET A 990 29.54 -1.18 -2.12
N MET A 991 28.72 -0.61 -1.23
CA MET A 991 28.77 -0.88 0.20
C MET A 991 27.61 -1.80 0.62
N TRP A 992 27.89 -3.08 0.88
CA TRP A 992 26.90 -4.04 1.40
C TRP A 992 27.25 -4.53 2.80
N PHE A 993 26.22 -4.86 3.58
CA PHE A 993 26.36 -5.51 4.89
C PHE A 993 27.24 -6.77 4.77
N ARG A 994 28.02 -7.09 5.82
CA ARG A 994 28.98 -8.22 5.83
C ARG A 994 28.31 -9.53 5.38
N LEU A 995 28.53 -9.92 4.12
CA LEU A 995 28.12 -11.21 3.55
C LEU A 995 29.04 -12.31 4.12
N GLY A 996 28.62 -12.95 5.21
CA GLY A 996 29.38 -14.01 5.89
C GLY A 996 29.46 -15.33 5.11
N LEU A 997 30.04 -16.37 5.75
CA LEU A 997 30.37 -17.71 5.23
C LEU A 997 29.24 -18.47 4.49
N PHE A 998 27.98 -18.00 4.61
CA PHE A 998 26.77 -18.62 4.07
C PHE A 998 26.68 -18.65 2.52
N SER A 999 27.42 -17.80 1.80
CA SER A 999 27.42 -17.77 0.33
C SER A 999 28.02 -19.03 -0.32
N LYS A 1000 28.83 -19.81 0.42
CA LYS A 1000 29.38 -21.09 -0.04
C LYS A 1000 28.38 -22.25 0.07
N LEU A 1001 27.53 -22.26 1.11
CA LEU A 1001 26.55 -23.32 1.33
C LEU A 1001 25.25 -23.12 0.53
N PHE A 1002 24.87 -21.87 0.26
CA PHE A 1002 23.60 -21.54 -0.41
C PHE A 1002 23.78 -20.52 -1.56
N PRO A 1003 24.64 -20.77 -2.56
CA PRO A 1003 25.04 -19.78 -3.56
C PRO A 1003 23.88 -19.25 -4.41
N LYS A 1004 22.85 -20.08 -4.64
CA LYS A 1004 21.71 -19.78 -5.53
C LYS A 1004 20.54 -19.09 -4.81
N GLU A 1005 20.55 -18.95 -3.48
CA GLU A 1005 19.40 -18.45 -2.72
C GLU A 1005 19.23 -16.92 -2.79
N LYS A 1006 17.98 -16.46 -2.85
CA LYS A 1006 17.54 -15.05 -3.04
C LYS A 1006 17.43 -14.30 -1.69
N LEU A 1007 18.50 -14.29 -0.89
CA LEU A 1007 18.44 -13.92 0.54
C LEU A 1007 19.00 -12.53 0.88
N VAL A 1008 19.56 -11.80 -0.08
CA VAL A 1008 20.16 -10.48 0.18
C VAL A 1008 19.06 -9.45 0.47
N PRO A 1009 19.00 -8.83 1.67
CA PRO A 1009 18.04 -7.77 1.97
C PRO A 1009 18.27 -6.56 1.05
N GLN A 1010 17.19 -5.98 0.52
CA GLN A 1010 17.27 -4.89 -0.44
C GLN A 1010 16.25 -3.81 -0.07
N LYS A 1011 16.66 -2.53 -0.13
CA LYS A 1011 15.73 -1.41 -0.39
C LYS A 1011 15.26 -1.53 -1.85
N ASP A 1012 14.07 -1.07 -2.21
CA ASP A 1012 13.62 -1.15 -3.61
C ASP A 1012 14.57 -0.33 -4.50
N LEU A 1013 15.52 -0.99 -5.18
CA LEU A 1013 16.54 -0.31 -5.99
C LEU A 1013 15.88 0.46 -7.15
N ALA A 1014 14.69 0.07 -7.60
CA ALA A 1014 13.97 0.82 -8.61
C ALA A 1014 13.48 2.18 -8.08
N GLU A 1015 13.12 2.29 -6.79
CA GLU A 1015 12.74 3.59 -6.19
C GLU A 1015 13.95 4.53 -6.00
N LEU A 1016 15.16 3.98 -5.93
CA LEU A 1016 16.41 4.73 -5.78
C LEU A 1016 17.10 5.03 -7.10
N ALA A 1017 16.91 4.16 -8.12
CA ALA A 1017 17.55 4.30 -9.42
C ALA A 1017 16.81 5.26 -10.35
N PHE A 1018 15.48 5.32 -10.24
CA PHE A 1018 14.62 6.10 -11.11
C PHE A 1018 14.19 7.35 -10.39
N LYS A 1019 14.51 8.47 -11.00
CA LYS A 1019 13.87 9.70 -10.64
C LYS A 1019 12.37 9.64 -10.93
N GLU A 1020 12.06 9.29 -12.17
CA GLU A 1020 10.71 9.30 -12.70
C GLU A 1020 9.91 8.09 -12.32
N LYS A 1021 8.90 8.23 -11.46
CA LYS A 1021 8.00 7.09 -11.25
C LYS A 1021 7.20 6.65 -12.49
N LYS A 1022 7.08 7.48 -13.56
CA LYS A 1022 6.57 6.98 -14.86
C LYS A 1022 7.45 5.89 -15.39
N LYS A 1023 8.74 6.22 -15.53
CA LYS A 1023 9.72 5.38 -16.20
C LYS A 1023 10.05 4.20 -15.30
N GLN A 1024 10.03 4.41 -13.98
CA GLN A 1024 10.03 3.33 -12.99
C GLN A 1024 8.85 2.34 -13.19
N GLU A 1025 7.63 2.85 -13.37
CA GLU A 1025 6.45 2.00 -13.64
C GLU A 1025 6.57 1.30 -15.01
N GLN A 1026 7.19 1.95 -16.00
CA GLN A 1026 7.45 1.38 -17.32
C GLN A 1026 8.51 0.28 -17.32
N CYS A 1027 9.51 0.32 -16.45
CA CYS A 1027 10.44 -0.79 -16.24
C CYS A 1027 9.74 -2.08 -15.80
N SER A 1028 8.54 -2.00 -15.22
CA SER A 1028 7.77 -3.19 -14.89
C SER A 1028 7.33 -3.98 -16.13
N TYR A 1029 7.27 -3.34 -17.32
CA TYR A 1029 6.93 -3.98 -18.60
C TYR A 1029 8.11 -4.73 -19.22
N ASN A 1030 9.32 -4.58 -18.70
CA ASN A 1030 10.34 -5.61 -18.88
C ASN A 1030 9.96 -6.82 -18.04
N VAL A 1031 9.09 -7.67 -18.59
CA VAL A 1031 8.52 -8.83 -17.92
C VAL A 1031 9.53 -9.96 -17.69
N ILE A 1032 10.64 -9.96 -18.44
CA ILE A 1032 11.73 -10.92 -18.30
C ILE A 1032 12.91 -10.40 -17.47
N GLY A 1033 12.90 -9.14 -17.05
CA GLY A 1033 13.93 -8.57 -16.19
C GLY A 1033 13.95 -9.24 -14.81
N TYR A 1034 15.14 -9.37 -14.23
CA TYR A 1034 15.29 -9.96 -12.90
C TYR A 1034 14.81 -9.01 -11.80
N LYS A 1035 13.71 -9.36 -11.13
CA LYS A 1035 13.03 -8.51 -10.11
C LYS A 1035 13.13 -9.06 -8.68
N ASP A 1036 13.78 -10.21 -8.51
CA ASP A 1036 13.98 -10.81 -7.20
C ASP A 1036 15.19 -10.21 -6.47
N LYS A 1037 15.35 -10.55 -5.19
CA LYS A 1037 16.56 -10.24 -4.44
C LYS A 1037 17.80 -10.84 -5.14
N PRO A 1038 18.96 -10.16 -5.15
CA PRO A 1038 20.19 -10.73 -5.65
C PRO A 1038 20.50 -12.08 -4.99
N ARG A 1039 20.99 -13.03 -5.79
CA ARG A 1039 21.44 -14.33 -5.28
C ARG A 1039 22.75 -14.15 -4.52
N LEU A 1040 22.94 -14.92 -3.45
CA LEU A 1040 24.09 -14.76 -2.55
C LEU A 1040 25.46 -14.82 -3.26
N ARG A 1041 25.64 -15.74 -4.21
CA ARG A 1041 26.90 -15.82 -4.99
C ARG A 1041 27.09 -14.62 -5.90
N THR A 1042 26.04 -14.22 -6.61
CA THR A 1042 26.06 -13.04 -7.51
C THR A 1042 26.42 -11.78 -6.75
N ALA A 1043 25.86 -11.61 -5.55
CA ALA A 1043 26.21 -10.51 -4.68
C ALA A 1043 27.70 -10.56 -4.26
N LEU A 1044 28.20 -11.72 -3.87
CA LEU A 1044 29.62 -11.86 -3.54
C LEU A 1044 30.53 -11.51 -4.73
N GLU A 1045 30.20 -11.96 -5.93
CA GLU A 1045 30.97 -11.71 -7.15
C GLU A 1045 30.94 -10.22 -7.55
N MET A 1046 29.81 -9.54 -7.41
CA MET A 1046 29.72 -8.08 -7.60
C MET A 1046 30.62 -7.33 -6.60
N LEU A 1047 30.60 -7.70 -5.32
CA LEU A 1047 31.44 -7.06 -4.30
C LEU A 1047 32.94 -7.26 -4.58
N ARG A 1048 33.35 -8.49 -4.95
CA ARG A 1048 34.74 -8.79 -5.34
C ARG A 1048 35.19 -7.95 -6.52
N THR A 1049 34.37 -7.94 -7.56
CA THR A 1049 34.62 -7.18 -8.78
C THR A 1049 34.79 -5.69 -8.50
N THR A 1050 33.92 -5.08 -7.68
CA THR A 1050 34.08 -3.65 -7.35
C THR A 1050 35.39 -3.35 -6.63
N LYS A 1051 35.84 -4.23 -5.73
CA LYS A 1051 37.13 -4.06 -5.04
C LYS A 1051 38.32 -4.18 -5.98
N GLU A 1052 38.28 -5.14 -6.90
CA GLU A 1052 39.31 -5.33 -7.93
C GLU A 1052 39.38 -4.09 -8.85
N ILE A 1053 38.24 -3.62 -9.34
CA ILE A 1053 38.18 -2.41 -10.18
C ILE A 1053 38.69 -1.19 -9.42
N GLU A 1054 38.29 -1.00 -8.15
CA GLU A 1054 38.76 0.12 -7.32
C GLU A 1054 40.28 0.12 -7.14
N SER A 1055 40.92 -1.06 -7.08
CA SER A 1055 42.39 -1.18 -7.03
C SER A 1055 43.11 -0.97 -8.37
N CYS A 1056 42.40 -1.13 -9.49
CA CYS A 1056 42.98 -1.07 -10.85
C CYS A 1056 42.53 0.16 -11.65
N LEU A 1057 41.94 1.19 -11.02
CA LEU A 1057 41.47 2.39 -11.73
C LEU A 1057 42.59 3.08 -12.54
N GLU A 1058 43.82 3.02 -12.05
CA GLU A 1058 45.00 3.58 -12.72
C GLU A 1058 45.41 2.80 -13.99
N GLU A 1059 44.89 1.60 -14.21
CA GLU A 1059 45.17 0.81 -15.42
C GLU A 1059 44.25 1.16 -16.60
N VAL A 1060 43.25 2.01 -16.37
CA VAL A 1060 42.33 2.47 -17.43
C VAL A 1060 43.06 3.47 -18.33
N SER A 1061 43.40 3.04 -19.54
CA SER A 1061 44.24 3.76 -20.51
C SER A 1061 43.53 4.13 -21.82
N LEU A 1062 42.43 3.46 -22.16
CA LEU A 1062 41.64 3.76 -23.37
C LEU A 1062 40.93 5.12 -23.27
N PRO A 1063 40.58 5.77 -24.39
CA PRO A 1063 39.72 6.95 -24.37
C PRO A 1063 38.39 6.67 -23.66
N ILE A 1064 37.99 7.51 -22.71
CA ILE A 1064 36.76 7.28 -21.93
C ILE A 1064 35.89 8.51 -21.79
N ILE A 1065 34.58 8.29 -21.85
CA ILE A 1065 33.58 9.22 -21.33
C ILE A 1065 32.82 8.56 -20.18
N ILE A 1066 32.81 9.24 -19.02
CA ILE A 1066 32.12 8.82 -17.81
C ILE A 1066 30.94 9.75 -17.60
N LEU A 1067 29.74 9.19 -17.54
CA LEU A 1067 28.48 9.93 -17.39
C LEU A 1067 27.80 9.45 -16.10
N HIS A 1068 27.46 10.35 -15.18
CA HIS A 1068 26.89 9.97 -13.88
C HIS A 1068 25.93 11.04 -13.34
N GLY A 1069 24.83 10.65 -12.70
CA GLY A 1069 23.93 11.58 -12.02
C GLY A 1069 24.38 11.95 -10.60
N GLU A 1070 24.36 13.23 -10.22
CA GLU A 1070 24.81 13.67 -8.88
C GLU A 1070 23.91 13.22 -7.73
N GLY A 1071 22.63 12.92 -8.03
CA GLY A 1071 21.64 12.41 -7.09
C GLY A 1071 21.56 10.88 -7.04
N ASP A 1072 22.51 10.16 -7.65
CA ASP A 1072 22.55 8.70 -7.65
C ASP A 1072 22.75 8.14 -6.23
N LEU A 1073 21.76 7.40 -5.75
CA LEU A 1073 21.78 6.72 -4.44
C LEU A 1073 22.11 5.22 -4.56
N VAL A 1074 22.34 4.71 -5.77
CA VAL A 1074 22.65 3.31 -6.10
C VAL A 1074 24.15 3.13 -6.30
N THR A 1075 24.77 3.94 -7.15
CA THR A 1075 26.24 4.03 -7.27
C THR A 1075 26.68 5.43 -6.88
N ASP A 1076 27.65 5.54 -5.97
CA ASP A 1076 28.11 6.84 -5.48
C ASP A 1076 28.87 7.59 -6.60
N PRO A 1077 28.45 8.81 -6.99
CA PRO A 1077 29.13 9.60 -8.03
C PRO A 1077 30.60 9.90 -7.71
N ALA A 1078 30.98 9.91 -6.43
CA ALA A 1078 32.38 10.07 -6.01
C ALA A 1078 33.30 9.00 -6.61
N VAL A 1079 32.74 7.84 -6.94
CA VAL A 1079 33.46 6.71 -7.55
C VAL A 1079 33.82 7.01 -9.01
N SER A 1080 32.92 7.62 -9.77
CA SER A 1080 33.20 8.05 -11.14
C SER A 1080 34.20 9.20 -11.19
N LYS A 1081 34.16 10.09 -10.19
CA LYS A 1081 35.20 11.09 -10.00
C LYS A 1081 36.56 10.44 -9.71
N ALA A 1082 36.62 9.45 -8.82
CA ALA A 1082 37.84 8.71 -8.54
C ALA A 1082 38.41 7.96 -9.76
N LEU A 1083 37.53 7.36 -10.59
CA LEU A 1083 37.94 6.75 -11.85
C LEU A 1083 38.55 7.78 -12.80
N TYR A 1084 37.88 8.94 -12.99
CA TYR A 1084 38.40 10.03 -13.82
C TYR A 1084 39.77 10.52 -13.33
N ASP A 1085 39.90 10.77 -12.02
CA ASP A 1085 41.13 11.31 -11.43
C ASP A 1085 42.30 10.33 -11.60
N LYS A 1086 42.06 9.03 -11.40
CA LYS A 1086 43.10 8.00 -11.37
C LYS A 1086 43.42 7.38 -12.74
N ALA A 1087 42.49 7.34 -13.69
CA ALA A 1087 42.71 6.71 -14.99
C ALA A 1087 43.94 7.29 -15.70
N LYS A 1088 44.79 6.42 -16.25
CA LYS A 1088 45.97 6.80 -17.05
C LYS A 1088 45.63 7.34 -18.45
N SER A 1089 44.38 7.18 -18.88
CA SER A 1089 43.91 7.71 -20.15
C SER A 1089 44.19 9.21 -20.28
N SER A 1090 44.82 9.59 -21.39
CA SER A 1090 45.06 10.98 -21.76
C SER A 1090 43.80 11.65 -22.34
N ASP A 1091 42.84 10.84 -22.78
CA ASP A 1091 41.57 11.27 -23.36
C ASP A 1091 40.41 10.77 -22.48
N LYS A 1092 40.09 11.58 -21.47
CA LYS A 1092 39.07 11.25 -20.49
C LYS A 1092 38.15 12.43 -20.27
N THR A 1093 36.85 12.15 -20.25
CA THR A 1093 35.81 13.15 -20.01
C THR A 1093 34.90 12.66 -18.88
N LEU A 1094 34.60 13.53 -17.90
CA LEU A 1094 33.60 13.28 -16.86
C LEU A 1094 32.45 14.28 -17.00
N ARG A 1095 31.23 13.75 -17.13
CA ARG A 1095 29.98 14.52 -17.15
C ARG A 1095 29.12 14.13 -15.95
N LEU A 1096 28.97 15.06 -15.01
CA LEU A 1096 28.08 14.92 -13.87
C LEU A 1096 26.76 15.66 -14.16
N TYR A 1097 25.66 14.93 -14.15
CA TYR A 1097 24.33 15.48 -14.44
C TYR A 1097 23.66 15.86 -13.13
N LYS A 1098 23.49 17.17 -12.93
CA LYS A 1098 23.01 17.73 -11.67
C LYS A 1098 21.63 17.19 -11.30
N ASP A 1099 21.57 16.74 -10.05
CA ASP A 1099 20.41 16.12 -9.44
C ASP A 1099 19.86 14.90 -10.23
N ALA A 1100 20.58 14.33 -11.23
CA ALA A 1100 20.17 13.12 -11.95
C ALA A 1100 20.44 11.85 -11.12
N TYR A 1101 19.64 10.78 -11.30
CA TYR A 1101 19.69 9.55 -10.49
C TYR A 1101 20.49 8.45 -11.22
N HIS A 1102 20.39 7.18 -10.82
CA HIS A 1102 21.18 6.08 -11.40
C HIS A 1102 20.84 5.78 -12.87
N ALA A 1103 19.55 5.75 -13.20
CA ALA A 1103 19.05 5.40 -14.53
C ALA A 1103 19.08 6.62 -15.46
N ILE A 1104 20.25 7.21 -15.70
CA ILE A 1104 20.36 8.47 -16.50
C ILE A 1104 20.00 8.30 -17.98
N LEU A 1105 19.94 7.07 -18.49
CA LEU A 1105 19.61 6.80 -19.90
C LEU A 1105 18.12 6.55 -20.12
N GLU A 1106 17.38 6.19 -19.07
CA GLU A 1106 16.02 5.64 -19.20
C GLU A 1106 15.08 5.99 -18.04
N GLY A 1107 15.57 6.58 -16.95
CA GLY A 1107 14.79 6.90 -15.74
C GLY A 1107 14.78 8.38 -15.35
N GLU A 1108 15.43 9.17 -16.19
CA GLU A 1108 15.50 10.63 -16.17
C GLU A 1108 14.56 11.22 -17.22
N PRO A 1109 14.34 12.54 -17.23
CA PRO A 1109 13.52 13.30 -18.20
C PRO A 1109 13.88 13.04 -19.62
N ASP A 1110 12.91 13.14 -20.52
CA ASP A 1110 13.17 12.96 -21.94
C ASP A 1110 14.28 13.90 -22.41
N GLU A 1111 14.26 15.17 -21.97
CA GLU A 1111 15.31 16.15 -22.26
C GLU A 1111 16.67 15.68 -21.74
N ALA A 1112 16.74 15.25 -20.47
CA ALA A 1112 17.99 14.82 -19.86
C ALA A 1112 18.52 13.52 -20.47
N ILE A 1113 17.64 12.55 -20.78
CA ILE A 1113 17.98 11.33 -21.51
C ILE A 1113 18.56 11.69 -22.88
N PHE A 1114 17.89 12.59 -23.63
CA PHE A 1114 18.39 13.01 -24.93
C PHE A 1114 19.70 13.76 -24.82
N GLN A 1115 19.88 14.61 -23.79
CA GLN A 1115 21.16 15.28 -23.53
C GLN A 1115 22.28 14.26 -23.30
N VAL A 1116 22.06 13.25 -22.44
CA VAL A 1116 23.02 12.18 -22.18
C VAL A 1116 23.34 11.41 -23.47
N LEU A 1117 22.32 11.09 -24.28
CA LEU A 1117 22.50 10.38 -25.56
C LEU A 1117 23.21 11.23 -26.61
N ASP A 1118 22.94 12.53 -26.67
CA ASP A 1118 23.60 13.47 -27.57
C ASP A 1118 25.06 13.69 -27.16
N ASP A 1119 25.37 13.75 -25.86
CA ASP A 1119 26.75 13.77 -25.36
C ASP A 1119 27.51 12.49 -25.74
N ILE A 1120 26.84 11.33 -25.65
CA ILE A 1120 27.39 10.04 -26.07
C ILE A 1120 27.63 10.01 -27.59
N ILE A 1121 26.65 10.44 -28.39
CA ILE A 1121 26.76 10.47 -29.85
C ILE A 1121 27.83 11.48 -30.29
N SER A 1122 27.88 12.66 -29.68
CA SER A 1122 28.90 13.67 -29.97
C SER A 1122 30.29 13.15 -29.64
N TRP A 1123 30.44 12.45 -28.51
CA TRP A 1123 31.72 11.83 -28.17
C TRP A 1123 32.06 10.74 -29.18
N LEU A 1124 31.12 9.86 -29.54
CA LEU A 1124 31.34 8.86 -30.57
C LEU A 1124 31.74 9.49 -31.92
N ASP A 1125 31.06 10.53 -32.39
CA ASP A 1125 31.35 11.19 -33.67
C ASP A 1125 32.78 11.75 -33.70
N GLN A 1126 33.26 12.32 -32.58
CA GLN A 1126 34.63 12.84 -32.45
C GLN A 1126 35.70 11.74 -32.52
N HIS A 1127 35.35 10.49 -32.18
CA HIS A 1127 36.29 9.37 -32.11
C HIS A 1127 36.10 8.34 -33.23
N SER A 1128 35.05 8.47 -34.05
CA SER A 1128 34.72 7.53 -35.14
C SER A 1128 35.41 7.84 -36.46
N THR A 1129 35.97 9.03 -36.61
CA THR A 1129 36.82 9.35 -37.77
C THR A 1129 38.20 8.81 -37.52
N LYS A 1130 38.58 7.74 -38.22
CA LYS A 1130 39.98 7.31 -38.27
C LYS A 1130 40.83 8.49 -38.73
N LYS A 1131 41.75 8.96 -37.88
CA LYS A 1131 42.89 9.73 -38.37
C LYS A 1131 43.61 8.83 -39.37
N VAL A 1132 43.54 9.17 -40.65
CA VAL A 1132 44.52 8.67 -41.62
C VAL A 1132 45.87 9.06 -41.02
N PRO A 1133 46.79 8.11 -40.77
CA PRO A 1133 48.11 8.47 -40.28
C PRO A 1133 48.69 9.48 -41.27
N SER A 1134 49.05 10.67 -40.80
CA SER A 1134 49.86 11.58 -41.59
C SER A 1134 51.15 10.85 -41.91
N SER A 1135 51.32 10.51 -43.19
CA SER A 1135 52.50 9.91 -43.81
C SER A 1135 53.79 10.63 -43.42
#